data_AF-A0A842QYP1-F1
#
_entry.id   AF-A0A842QYP1-F1
#
_cell.length_a   1.000
_cell.length_b   1.000
_cell.length_c   1.000
_cell.angle_alpha   90.00
_cell.angle_beta   90.00
_cell.angle_gamma   90.00
#
_symmetry.space_group_name_H-M   'P 1'
#
loop_
_entity.id
_entity.type
_entity.pdbx_description
1 polymer ?
#
loop_
_entity_poly.entity_id
_entity_poly.type
_entity_poly.pdbx_seq_one_letter_code
_entity_poly.pdbx_strand_id
1 'polypeptide(L)'
;MLSPATAQPAGKTNVLYLGNSGGKILDALELDSSSINVTSRNATSFDLSDLDEFDVLFINDFNLSSSDMVTVSTWGQQAGNGIVVVMGEELGDGNIILSSLNISSSTIFSRNDENVDALVVSKVSGENKSHPILSGGIVLNTAPGVANYSLLDNLEGDVIPFMSILLSNETFAQETNYPWLLGKKLGINSIPNVFVFSPWLQEEHALVETNEQIMVWPYFNYLVFTTVQSSVGKVMPSYASWAYSPVPHAKDQVLLGMFVLACAILSIVLFTRARKRKKVQREEFAITKLKKGEISQEEILIDSENDWERVGFHRQLSGFLKLFFLMIILLLPQLVVTILIMPRFLNPYPQAAGWYSYTLRFFEAIWLMFDIGFNYALAKYFSEHRIERPEKAYHYVQIFVWWEILSGVVQISLFAFLGSIIFPYTEFSYLSWMFIAHSLIQFPGFFLVFQYTFQGMQRSDFETISYALQAFVLRLVCQVGTVPLFRFFYASMPQFGPAFGAGIGLLIGQLLGDLVLLMITLRLYKSLNLPIAPIFAADFTVEEFRESFKFGIKMALGNVWVPAVWLLQVYLIGVYLPNSSAEQGFFEFAFTISTIPQATALLMSSMLGGLTEANKYGKKNLVNYISTQGYKWGTIWTTFLCLGLMAIGQELIVGAAGPVWERAAELLPWLLIYRVLGPISWQADWEFAAADKPLYAGIAWIVEQGIRAILLLTLIPALRLMEAAIITYIISLAIKNVLVLVLIRKKIHKWDWNLWQSFIAPILSAIICALILKAIAIFLKTGVGMVDAVLLFVITLFLFGHIHGFFIGLLGGYDDNTLGELDLATKMVTGVRGFTRLYYLMTRAGAKISPLHNRFKNDVFQLAMQEARELTAIKRRIV
;
A
#
# COMPACT_ATOMS: atom_id res chain seq x y z
N MET A 1 -33.09 6.64 -6.20
CA MET A 1 -33.00 6.39 -7.65
C MET A 1 -32.50 4.98 -7.84
N LEU A 2 -33.40 4.00 -7.85
CA LEU A 2 -33.09 2.59 -8.09
C LEU A 2 -33.42 2.33 -9.56
N SER A 3 -32.43 1.93 -10.36
CA SER A 3 -32.64 1.43 -11.72
C SER A 3 -33.59 0.22 -11.66
N PRO A 4 -34.48 -0.02 -12.63
CA PRO A 4 -35.35 -1.19 -12.56
C PRO A 4 -34.47 -2.43 -12.59
N ALA A 5 -34.52 -3.23 -11.51
CA ALA A 5 -33.91 -4.55 -11.48
C ALA A 5 -34.54 -5.37 -12.61
N THR A 6 -33.81 -5.60 -13.69
CA THR A 6 -34.18 -6.62 -14.66
C THR A 6 -34.05 -7.96 -13.94
N ALA A 7 -35.17 -8.67 -13.82
CA ALA A 7 -35.19 -10.02 -13.27
C ALA A 7 -34.25 -10.93 -14.09
N GLN A 8 -33.76 -12.01 -13.47
CA GLN A 8 -32.98 -13.02 -14.20
C GLN A 8 -33.76 -13.49 -15.46
N PRO A 9 -33.04 -13.89 -16.53
CA PRO A 9 -33.67 -14.28 -17.78
C PRO A 9 -34.72 -15.39 -17.57
N ALA A 10 -35.88 -15.27 -18.22
CA ALA A 10 -36.91 -16.30 -18.19
C ALA A 10 -36.52 -17.47 -19.12
N GLY A 11 -36.52 -18.70 -18.59
CA GLY A 11 -36.17 -19.91 -19.32
C GLY A 11 -34.65 -20.20 -19.33
N LYS A 12 -34.27 -21.46 -19.16
CA LYS A 12 -32.87 -21.88 -19.17
C LYS A 12 -32.28 -21.78 -20.57
N THR A 13 -30.99 -21.46 -20.66
CA THR A 13 -30.19 -21.56 -21.89
C THR A 13 -29.41 -22.88 -21.82
N ASN A 14 -29.69 -23.80 -22.73
CA ASN A 14 -28.96 -25.06 -22.84
C ASN A 14 -27.64 -24.81 -23.58
N VAL A 15 -26.52 -25.07 -22.91
CA VAL A 15 -25.17 -24.84 -23.41
C VAL A 15 -24.47 -26.18 -23.59
N LEU A 16 -24.02 -26.45 -24.81
CA LEU A 16 -23.08 -27.54 -25.09
C LEU A 16 -21.66 -26.98 -24.96
N TYR A 17 -20.91 -27.47 -23.96
CA TYR A 17 -19.52 -27.10 -23.75
C TYR A 17 -18.59 -28.17 -24.35
N LEU A 18 -17.73 -27.76 -25.28
CA LEU A 18 -16.69 -28.58 -25.90
C LEU A 18 -15.32 -28.09 -25.43
N GLY A 19 -14.60 -28.93 -24.70
CA GLY A 19 -13.27 -28.62 -24.18
C GLY A 19 -12.84 -29.64 -23.11
N ASN A 20 -11.76 -29.34 -22.40
CA ASN A 20 -11.31 -30.20 -21.29
C ASN A 20 -12.37 -30.31 -20.19
N SER A 21 -12.54 -31.52 -19.65
CA SER A 21 -13.49 -31.80 -18.56
C SER A 21 -12.96 -31.22 -17.24
N GLY A 22 -13.38 -30.00 -16.92
CA GLY A 22 -13.00 -29.28 -15.70
C GLY A 22 -12.42 -27.89 -15.97
N GLY A 23 -12.32 -27.09 -14.92
CA GLY A 23 -11.65 -25.79 -14.90
C GLY A 23 -12.58 -24.58 -14.77
N LYS A 24 -11.99 -23.42 -14.46
CA LYS A 24 -12.67 -22.17 -14.09
C LYS A 24 -13.68 -21.67 -15.12
N ILE A 25 -13.49 -21.95 -16.41
CA ILE A 25 -14.49 -21.59 -17.44
C ILE A 25 -15.76 -22.42 -17.24
N LEU A 26 -15.62 -23.74 -17.05
CA LEU A 26 -16.75 -24.62 -16.81
C LEU A 26 -17.43 -24.26 -15.48
N ASP A 27 -16.66 -24.02 -14.41
CA ASP A 27 -17.18 -23.55 -13.12
C ASP A 27 -17.98 -22.23 -13.26
N ALA A 28 -17.51 -21.31 -14.12
CA ALA A 28 -18.19 -20.05 -14.39
C ALA A 28 -19.52 -20.24 -15.13
N LEU A 29 -19.58 -21.20 -16.06
CA LEU A 29 -20.81 -21.57 -16.78
C LEU A 29 -21.84 -22.26 -15.88
N GLU A 30 -21.37 -23.13 -14.98
CA GLU A 30 -22.21 -23.89 -14.05
C GLU A 30 -22.71 -23.06 -12.85
N LEU A 31 -22.10 -21.90 -12.60
CA LEU A 31 -22.40 -21.04 -11.46
C LEU A 31 -23.89 -20.63 -11.39
N ASP A 32 -24.47 -20.19 -12.52
CA ASP A 32 -25.88 -19.77 -12.62
C ASP A 32 -26.76 -20.88 -13.22
N SER A 33 -26.87 -22.01 -12.48
CA SER A 33 -27.71 -23.16 -12.87
C SER A 33 -29.22 -22.86 -12.99
N SER A 34 -29.66 -21.69 -12.49
CA SER A 34 -31.01 -21.17 -12.70
C SER A 34 -31.23 -20.65 -14.12
N SER A 35 -30.21 -20.06 -14.74
CA SER A 35 -30.30 -19.42 -16.05
C SER A 35 -29.63 -20.23 -17.17
N ILE A 36 -28.65 -21.07 -16.83
CA ILE A 36 -27.85 -21.86 -17.76
C ILE A 36 -27.93 -23.34 -17.36
N ASN A 37 -28.06 -24.22 -18.35
CA ASN A 37 -27.92 -25.67 -18.20
C ASN A 37 -26.74 -26.14 -19.05
N VAL A 38 -25.69 -26.66 -18.44
CA VAL A 38 -24.45 -27.01 -19.14
C VAL A 38 -24.35 -28.52 -19.34
N THR A 39 -24.06 -28.93 -20.58
CA THR A 39 -23.66 -30.30 -20.91
C THR A 39 -22.22 -30.25 -21.41
N SER A 40 -21.26 -30.78 -20.64
CA SER A 40 -19.86 -30.84 -21.05
C SER A 40 -19.56 -32.12 -21.84
N ARG A 41 -18.85 -32.01 -22.97
CA ARG A 41 -18.29 -33.15 -23.71
C ARG A 41 -16.78 -33.01 -23.83
N ASN A 42 -16.10 -34.15 -23.73
CA ASN A 42 -14.65 -34.22 -23.84
C ASN A 42 -14.22 -34.20 -25.31
N ALA A 43 -13.05 -33.63 -25.58
CA ALA A 43 -12.45 -33.40 -26.90
C ALA A 43 -12.28 -34.68 -27.76
N THR A 44 -12.23 -35.86 -27.14
CA THR A 44 -11.89 -37.12 -27.82
C THR A 44 -13.09 -37.93 -28.32
N SER A 45 -14.31 -37.61 -27.89
CA SER A 45 -15.53 -38.28 -28.36
C SER A 45 -16.76 -37.38 -28.18
N PHE A 46 -17.16 -36.69 -29.24
CA PHE A 46 -18.39 -35.91 -29.26
C PHE A 46 -19.14 -36.19 -30.58
N ASP A 47 -20.47 -36.16 -30.50
CA ASP A 47 -21.37 -36.18 -31.64
C ASP A 47 -22.09 -34.81 -31.67
N LEU A 48 -22.43 -34.30 -32.85
CA LEU A 48 -23.21 -33.07 -33.01
C LEU A 48 -24.62 -33.35 -33.53
N SER A 49 -25.04 -34.62 -33.58
CA SER A 49 -26.37 -35.03 -34.04
C SER A 49 -27.53 -34.45 -33.21
N ASP A 50 -27.28 -34.10 -31.96
CA ASP A 50 -28.24 -33.50 -31.02
C ASP A 50 -28.00 -32.00 -30.79
N LEU A 51 -27.25 -31.32 -31.66
CA LEU A 51 -26.96 -29.88 -31.54
C LEU A 51 -28.26 -29.03 -31.50
N ASP A 52 -29.34 -29.51 -32.10
CA ASP A 52 -30.66 -28.87 -32.07
C ASP A 52 -31.32 -28.85 -30.67
N GLU A 53 -30.83 -29.64 -29.71
CA GLU A 53 -31.30 -29.61 -28.30
C GLU A 53 -30.69 -28.44 -27.48
N PHE A 54 -29.66 -27.79 -28.04
CA PHE A 54 -28.90 -26.73 -27.39
C PHE A 54 -29.21 -25.36 -27.99
N ASP A 55 -29.09 -24.31 -27.18
CA ASP A 55 -29.22 -22.92 -27.60
C ASP A 55 -27.84 -22.29 -27.88
N VAL A 56 -26.78 -22.75 -27.19
CA VAL A 56 -25.42 -22.22 -27.31
C VAL A 56 -24.39 -23.33 -27.44
N LEU A 57 -23.49 -23.19 -28.42
CA LEU A 57 -22.27 -23.98 -28.52
C LEU A 57 -21.09 -23.17 -27.95
N PHE A 58 -20.48 -23.67 -26.88
CA PHE A 58 -19.29 -23.08 -26.26
C PHE A 58 -18.07 -23.95 -26.59
N ILE A 59 -17.11 -23.40 -27.33
CA ILE A 59 -15.89 -24.08 -27.76
C ILE A 59 -14.72 -23.47 -27.00
N ASN A 60 -14.02 -24.27 -26.20
CA ASN A 60 -12.83 -23.84 -25.46
C ASN A 60 -11.58 -24.51 -26.02
N ASP A 61 -10.84 -23.79 -26.86
CA ASP A 61 -9.61 -24.21 -27.53
C ASP A 61 -9.67 -25.63 -28.11
N PHE A 62 -10.64 -25.85 -29.00
CA PHE A 62 -10.89 -27.16 -29.57
C PHE A 62 -11.25 -27.06 -31.05
N ASN A 63 -10.53 -27.81 -31.88
CA ASN A 63 -10.77 -27.83 -33.32
C ASN A 63 -11.91 -28.77 -33.73
N LEU A 64 -12.75 -28.28 -34.64
CA LEU A 64 -13.82 -29.05 -35.26
C LEU A 64 -13.40 -29.55 -36.65
N SER A 65 -13.92 -30.72 -37.06
CA SER A 65 -13.70 -31.19 -38.43
C SER A 65 -14.43 -30.31 -39.45
N SER A 66 -14.00 -30.34 -40.71
CA SER A 66 -14.67 -29.58 -41.77
C SER A 66 -16.16 -29.94 -41.92
N SER A 67 -16.54 -31.21 -41.69
CA SER A 67 -17.95 -31.63 -41.70
C SER A 67 -18.73 -31.06 -40.53
N ASP A 68 -18.15 -31.05 -39.34
CA ASP A 68 -18.78 -30.50 -38.13
C ASP A 68 -19.02 -29.00 -38.29
N MET A 69 -18.07 -28.28 -38.91
CA MET A 69 -18.22 -26.85 -39.15
C MET A 69 -19.36 -26.48 -40.10
N VAL A 70 -19.70 -27.35 -41.08
CA VAL A 70 -20.88 -27.12 -41.92
C VAL A 70 -22.15 -27.19 -41.08
N THR A 71 -22.23 -28.17 -40.17
CA THR A 71 -23.35 -28.32 -39.22
C THR A 71 -23.45 -27.10 -38.31
N VAL A 72 -22.35 -26.71 -37.65
CA VAL A 72 -22.30 -25.59 -36.71
C VAL A 72 -22.62 -24.25 -37.39
N SER A 73 -22.07 -23.98 -38.58
CA SER A 73 -22.33 -22.74 -39.32
C SER A 73 -23.80 -22.64 -39.76
N THR A 74 -24.40 -23.76 -40.19
CA THR A 74 -25.83 -23.80 -40.55
C THR A 74 -26.73 -23.61 -39.33
N TRP A 75 -26.41 -24.29 -38.23
CA TRP A 75 -27.14 -24.17 -36.96
C TRP A 75 -27.06 -22.75 -36.39
N GLY A 76 -25.88 -22.11 -36.39
CA GLY A 76 -25.67 -20.75 -35.89
C GLY A 76 -26.30 -19.65 -36.75
N GLN A 77 -26.76 -19.93 -37.97
CA GLN A 77 -27.52 -18.97 -38.79
C GLN A 77 -28.99 -18.87 -38.36
N GLN A 78 -29.51 -19.85 -37.61
CA GLN A 78 -30.88 -19.86 -37.12
C GLN A 78 -31.06 -18.84 -35.99
N ALA A 79 -32.28 -18.32 -35.85
CA ALA A 79 -32.61 -17.34 -34.82
C ALA A 79 -32.60 -18.00 -33.43
N GLY A 80 -31.88 -17.40 -32.48
CA GLY A 80 -31.82 -17.88 -31.09
C GLY A 80 -30.66 -18.82 -30.78
N ASN A 81 -29.83 -19.17 -31.78
CA ASN A 81 -28.65 -20.00 -31.61
C ASN A 81 -27.38 -19.15 -31.48
N GLY A 82 -26.55 -19.47 -30.47
CA GLY A 82 -25.33 -18.74 -30.16
C GLY A 82 -24.07 -19.58 -30.26
N ILE A 83 -22.94 -18.98 -30.65
CA ILE A 83 -21.62 -19.63 -30.66
C ILE A 83 -20.65 -18.79 -29.85
N VAL A 84 -19.94 -19.40 -28.91
CA VAL A 84 -18.88 -18.75 -28.13
C VAL A 84 -17.60 -19.55 -28.31
N VAL A 85 -16.52 -18.87 -28.71
CA VAL A 85 -15.21 -19.48 -28.94
C VAL A 85 -14.19 -18.83 -28.02
N VAL A 86 -13.44 -19.63 -27.28
CA VAL A 86 -12.26 -19.20 -26.54
C VAL A 86 -11.04 -19.71 -27.27
N MET A 87 -10.21 -18.78 -27.76
CA MET A 87 -8.97 -19.12 -28.44
C MET A 87 -7.97 -19.74 -27.46
N GLY A 88 -7.06 -20.53 -28.01
CA GLY A 88 -5.94 -21.10 -27.29
C GLY A 88 -4.89 -21.60 -28.26
N GLU A 89 -4.13 -22.59 -27.82
CA GLU A 89 -3.01 -23.12 -28.57
C GLU A 89 -3.47 -23.91 -29.80
N GLU A 90 -4.44 -24.81 -29.63
CA GLU A 90 -4.94 -25.66 -30.70
C GLU A 90 -5.65 -24.83 -31.80
N LEU A 91 -6.47 -23.88 -31.37
CA LEU A 91 -7.15 -22.93 -32.26
C LEU A 91 -6.22 -21.86 -32.83
N GLY A 92 -5.04 -21.65 -32.26
CA GLY A 92 -4.03 -20.73 -32.80
C GLY A 92 -3.31 -21.34 -34.01
N ASP A 93 -2.90 -22.59 -33.90
CA ASP A 93 -2.05 -23.27 -34.88
C ASP A 93 -2.80 -23.80 -36.12
N GLY A 94 -4.12 -23.92 -36.05
CA GLY A 94 -4.95 -24.40 -37.17
C GLY A 94 -6.45 -24.23 -36.94
N ASN A 95 -6.98 -23.06 -37.24
CA ASN A 95 -8.37 -22.67 -37.00
C ASN A 95 -9.25 -22.74 -38.26
N ILE A 96 -10.16 -23.71 -38.29
CA ILE A 96 -11.20 -23.78 -39.33
C ILE A 96 -12.48 -23.06 -38.89
N ILE A 97 -12.65 -22.82 -37.58
CA ILE A 97 -13.85 -22.21 -37.01
C ILE A 97 -14.00 -20.75 -37.46
N LEU A 98 -12.97 -19.92 -37.24
CA LEU A 98 -13.05 -18.49 -37.55
C LEU A 98 -13.21 -18.21 -39.05
N SER A 99 -12.54 -18.99 -39.90
CA SER A 99 -12.70 -18.88 -41.35
C SER A 99 -14.08 -19.35 -41.82
N SER A 100 -14.60 -20.47 -41.30
CA SER A 100 -15.93 -20.98 -41.67
C SER A 100 -17.09 -20.11 -41.16
N LEU A 101 -16.87 -19.31 -40.11
CA LEU A 101 -17.82 -18.33 -39.60
C LEU A 101 -17.65 -16.95 -40.24
N ASN A 102 -16.77 -16.81 -41.24
CA ASN A 102 -16.39 -15.55 -41.90
C ASN A 102 -15.91 -14.48 -40.90
N ILE A 103 -15.19 -14.83 -39.84
CA ILE A 103 -14.65 -13.87 -38.87
C ILE A 103 -13.29 -13.35 -39.33
N SER A 104 -12.44 -14.22 -39.86
CA SER A 104 -11.14 -13.88 -40.45
C SER A 104 -10.85 -14.82 -41.61
N SER A 105 -10.16 -14.32 -42.63
CA SER A 105 -9.65 -15.15 -43.73
C SER A 105 -8.44 -16.01 -43.31
N SER A 106 -7.80 -15.68 -42.19
CA SER A 106 -6.64 -16.41 -41.65
C SER A 106 -7.09 -17.72 -40.97
N THR A 107 -6.33 -18.79 -41.17
CA THR A 107 -6.53 -20.09 -40.49
C THR A 107 -5.42 -20.42 -39.51
N ILE A 108 -4.37 -19.60 -39.45
CA ILE A 108 -3.26 -19.72 -38.50
C ILE A 108 -3.08 -18.33 -37.92
N PHE A 109 -3.02 -18.24 -36.60
CA PHE A 109 -2.86 -16.98 -35.90
C PHE A 109 -1.54 -16.99 -35.16
N SER A 110 -0.73 -15.96 -35.39
CA SER A 110 0.50 -15.78 -34.64
C SER A 110 0.18 -15.68 -33.15
N ARG A 111 1.00 -16.38 -32.38
CA ARG A 111 1.03 -16.26 -30.93
C ARG A 111 1.87 -15.03 -30.56
N ASN A 112 1.61 -14.46 -29.39
CA ASN A 112 2.44 -13.40 -28.85
C ASN A 112 3.73 -13.99 -28.24
N ASP A 113 4.64 -14.47 -29.08
CA ASP A 113 5.86 -15.18 -28.65
C ASP A 113 7.08 -14.25 -28.47
N GLU A 114 6.95 -12.97 -28.83
CA GLU A 114 8.05 -12.01 -28.88
C GLU A 114 7.80 -10.77 -28.00
N ASN A 115 8.28 -10.80 -26.75
CA ASN A 115 8.60 -9.62 -25.93
C ASN A 115 7.51 -8.54 -25.77
N VAL A 116 6.25 -8.91 -25.55
CA VAL A 116 5.24 -7.91 -25.20
C VAL A 116 4.82 -8.06 -23.74
N ASP A 117 5.12 -7.02 -22.95
CA ASP A 117 4.63 -6.84 -21.58
C ASP A 117 3.11 -7.05 -21.52
N ALA A 118 2.57 -7.48 -20.37
CA ALA A 118 1.14 -7.76 -20.22
C ALA A 118 0.28 -6.60 -20.75
N LEU A 119 -0.48 -6.86 -21.81
CA LEU A 119 -1.20 -5.82 -22.53
C LEU A 119 -2.52 -5.50 -21.85
N VAL A 120 -2.88 -4.22 -21.83
CA VAL A 120 -4.03 -3.78 -21.04
C VAL A 120 -5.31 -3.77 -21.86
N VAL A 121 -6.43 -4.16 -21.25
CA VAL A 121 -7.74 -4.12 -21.91
C VAL A 121 -8.34 -2.72 -21.85
N SER A 122 -8.85 -2.23 -22.99
CA SER A 122 -9.62 -0.99 -23.06
C SER A 122 -10.93 -1.18 -23.81
N LYS A 123 -11.86 -0.27 -23.52
CA LYS A 123 -13.08 -0.08 -24.32
C LYS A 123 -12.70 0.44 -25.70
N VAL A 124 -13.32 -0.11 -26.74
CA VAL A 124 -13.27 0.46 -28.09
C VAL A 124 -14.08 1.77 -28.10
N SER A 125 -13.54 2.82 -28.71
CA SER A 125 -14.23 4.10 -28.88
C SER A 125 -15.34 3.98 -29.97
N GLY A 126 -16.58 4.44 -29.71
CA GLY A 126 -17.66 4.48 -30.72
C GLY A 126 -19.06 4.04 -30.27
N GLU A 127 -19.94 3.78 -31.25
CA GLU A 127 -21.38 3.43 -31.12
C GLU A 127 -21.66 2.12 -30.36
N ASN A 128 -20.63 1.28 -30.15
CA ASN A 128 -20.73 -0.03 -29.49
C ASN A 128 -20.84 0.01 -27.96
N LYS A 129 -20.77 1.20 -27.33
CA LYS A 129 -20.93 1.38 -25.88
C LYS A 129 -22.28 0.91 -25.33
N SER A 130 -23.29 0.81 -26.21
CA SER A 130 -24.66 0.43 -25.87
C SER A 130 -24.88 -1.09 -25.81
N HIS A 131 -23.91 -1.91 -26.22
CA HIS A 131 -24.07 -3.36 -26.23
C HIS A 131 -24.30 -3.90 -24.79
N PRO A 132 -25.21 -4.87 -24.59
CA PRO A 132 -25.54 -5.42 -23.26
C PRO A 132 -24.33 -5.89 -22.43
N ILE A 133 -23.33 -6.49 -23.09
CA ILE A 133 -22.09 -6.96 -22.44
C ILE A 133 -21.30 -5.82 -21.77
N LEU A 134 -21.25 -4.64 -22.40
CA LEU A 134 -20.48 -3.48 -21.90
C LEU A 134 -21.30 -2.56 -21.00
N SER A 135 -22.63 -2.56 -21.15
CA SER A 135 -23.57 -1.77 -20.35
C SER A 135 -23.98 -2.45 -19.03
N GLY A 136 -23.63 -3.73 -18.85
CA GLY A 136 -23.92 -4.53 -17.66
C GLY A 136 -23.19 -4.13 -16.37
N GLY A 137 -22.38 -3.06 -16.36
CA GLY A 137 -21.70 -2.57 -15.15
C GLY A 137 -20.31 -3.15 -14.90
N ILE A 138 -19.66 -3.70 -15.94
CA ILE A 138 -18.26 -4.14 -15.88
C ILE A 138 -17.32 -2.92 -15.92
N VAL A 139 -16.45 -2.81 -14.92
CA VAL A 139 -15.43 -1.76 -14.82
C VAL A 139 -14.15 -2.22 -15.51
N LEU A 140 -14.05 -1.95 -16.81
CA LEU A 140 -12.95 -2.47 -17.65
C LEU A 140 -11.56 -1.97 -17.27
N ASN A 141 -11.45 -0.82 -16.61
CA ASN A 141 -10.18 -0.34 -16.08
C ASN A 141 -9.57 -1.25 -15.01
N THR A 142 -10.34 -2.19 -14.46
CA THR A 142 -9.86 -3.18 -13.48
C THR A 142 -9.47 -4.51 -14.12
N ALA A 143 -9.68 -4.66 -15.44
CA ALA A 143 -9.33 -5.87 -16.17
C ALA A 143 -7.81 -6.09 -16.08
N PRO A 144 -7.36 -7.31 -15.71
CA PRO A 144 -5.95 -7.65 -15.67
C PRO A 144 -5.31 -7.56 -17.06
N GLY A 145 -3.98 -7.45 -17.07
CA GLY A 145 -3.21 -7.55 -18.30
C GLY A 145 -3.29 -8.94 -18.93
N VAL A 146 -3.11 -9.03 -20.24
CA VAL A 146 -3.11 -10.27 -21.02
C VAL A 146 -1.70 -10.60 -21.47
N ALA A 147 -1.21 -11.78 -21.13
CA ALA A 147 0.11 -12.28 -21.53
C ALA A 147 0.00 -13.12 -22.82
N ASN A 148 -0.84 -14.16 -22.80
CA ASN A 148 -1.02 -15.07 -23.94
C ASN A 148 -2.33 -14.82 -24.66
N TYR A 149 -2.29 -14.58 -25.96
CA TYR A 149 -3.48 -14.39 -26.77
C TYR A 149 -3.15 -14.68 -28.24
N SER A 150 -4.18 -15.03 -29.00
CA SER A 150 -4.06 -15.18 -30.46
C SER A 150 -4.18 -13.80 -31.13
N LEU A 151 -3.21 -13.47 -31.98
CA LEU A 151 -3.23 -12.23 -32.77
C LEU A 151 -4.25 -12.36 -33.91
N LEU A 152 -5.49 -11.94 -33.65
CA LEU A 152 -6.57 -11.97 -34.65
C LEU A 152 -6.41 -10.79 -35.61
N ASP A 153 -5.81 -11.04 -36.77
CA ASP A 153 -5.66 -10.09 -37.88
C ASP A 153 -6.65 -10.37 -39.03
N ASN A 154 -6.71 -9.44 -39.99
CA ASN A 154 -7.54 -9.57 -41.20
C ASN A 154 -9.02 -9.89 -40.91
N LEU A 155 -9.61 -9.19 -39.94
CA LEU A 155 -11.02 -9.34 -39.59
C LEU A 155 -11.91 -8.87 -40.75
N GLU A 156 -13.00 -9.61 -40.98
CA GLU A 156 -14.03 -9.22 -41.93
C GLU A 156 -14.77 -7.94 -41.48
N GLY A 157 -15.25 -7.13 -42.43
CA GLY A 157 -15.76 -5.79 -42.15
C GLY A 157 -17.04 -5.71 -41.29
N ASP A 158 -17.74 -6.82 -41.10
CA ASP A 158 -18.94 -6.94 -40.25
C ASP A 158 -18.65 -7.51 -38.85
N VAL A 159 -17.38 -7.74 -38.53
CA VAL A 159 -16.92 -8.15 -37.19
C VAL A 159 -16.81 -6.91 -36.29
N ILE A 160 -17.40 -7.01 -35.10
CA ILE A 160 -17.49 -5.92 -34.13
C ILE A 160 -16.56 -6.22 -32.95
N PRO A 161 -15.45 -5.47 -32.76
CA PRO A 161 -14.66 -5.56 -31.54
C PRO A 161 -15.38 -4.86 -30.38
N PHE A 162 -15.61 -5.59 -29.28
CA PHE A 162 -16.22 -5.05 -28.05
C PHE A 162 -15.18 -4.56 -27.05
N MET A 163 -14.08 -5.29 -26.96
CA MET A 163 -12.93 -4.96 -26.13
C MET A 163 -11.69 -5.12 -26.97
N SER A 164 -10.72 -4.22 -26.82
CA SER A 164 -9.44 -4.28 -27.52
C SER A 164 -8.30 -4.37 -26.54
N ILE A 165 -7.24 -5.01 -27.00
CA ILE A 165 -5.96 -5.06 -26.32
C ILE A 165 -5.19 -3.77 -26.66
N LEU A 166 -4.61 -3.10 -25.67
CA LEU A 166 -3.75 -1.93 -25.84
C LEU A 166 -2.29 -2.35 -25.74
N LEU A 167 -1.48 -2.02 -26.75
CA LEU A 167 -0.02 -2.12 -26.69
C LEU A 167 0.46 -1.01 -25.75
N SER A 168 1.07 -1.40 -24.62
CA SER A 168 1.66 -0.46 -23.65
C SER A 168 3.04 0.05 -24.09
N ASN A 169 3.43 -0.15 -25.35
CA ASN A 169 4.73 0.29 -25.83
C ASN A 169 4.75 1.81 -26.02
N GLU A 170 5.42 2.45 -25.06
CA GLU A 170 5.99 3.80 -25.08
C GLU A 170 5.02 4.99 -25.03
N THR A 171 4.92 5.57 -23.82
CA THR A 171 4.60 6.99 -23.54
C THR A 171 3.20 7.48 -23.91
N PHE A 172 2.45 6.76 -24.74
CA PHE A 172 1.05 7.00 -25.08
C PHE A 172 0.39 5.64 -25.34
N ALA A 173 -0.69 5.31 -24.61
CA ALA A 173 -1.50 4.15 -24.95
C ALA A 173 -2.09 4.34 -26.36
N GLN A 174 -1.52 3.67 -27.35
CA GLN A 174 -2.11 3.61 -28.69
C GLN A 174 -3.04 2.39 -28.75
N GLU A 175 -4.27 2.62 -29.21
CA GLU A 175 -5.20 1.53 -29.47
C GLU A 175 -4.61 0.62 -30.55
N THR A 176 -4.48 -0.67 -30.23
CA THR A 176 -4.15 -1.67 -31.25
C THR A 176 -5.42 -2.12 -31.92
N ASN A 177 -5.29 -2.65 -33.15
CA ASN A 177 -6.40 -3.26 -33.85
C ASN A 177 -6.71 -4.69 -33.35
N TYR A 178 -6.03 -5.20 -32.30
CA TYR A 178 -6.25 -6.56 -31.81
C TYR A 178 -7.44 -6.63 -30.84
N PRO A 179 -8.51 -7.36 -31.18
CA PRO A 179 -9.65 -7.52 -30.29
C PRO A 179 -9.32 -8.47 -29.13
N TRP A 180 -9.80 -8.13 -27.93
CA TRP A 180 -9.86 -9.00 -26.76
C TRP A 180 -11.13 -9.86 -26.79
N LEU A 181 -12.27 -9.22 -27.09
CA LEU A 181 -13.55 -9.87 -27.35
C LEU A 181 -14.15 -9.24 -28.60
N LEU A 182 -14.50 -10.08 -29.57
CA LEU A 182 -15.22 -9.69 -30.77
C LEU A 182 -16.57 -10.38 -30.84
N GLY A 183 -17.49 -9.79 -31.59
CA GLY A 183 -18.71 -10.46 -32.00
C GLY A 183 -19.00 -10.29 -33.47
N LYS A 184 -19.70 -11.28 -34.02
CA LYS A 184 -20.22 -11.25 -35.38
C LYS A 184 -21.68 -11.68 -35.37
N LYS A 185 -22.45 -11.04 -36.24
CA LYS A 185 -23.81 -11.48 -36.54
C LYS A 185 -23.74 -12.55 -37.63
N LEU A 186 -24.33 -13.70 -37.36
CA LEU A 186 -24.47 -14.80 -38.31
C LEU A 186 -25.95 -15.03 -38.64
N GLY A 187 -26.26 -15.12 -39.94
CA GLY A 187 -27.61 -15.41 -40.42
C GLY A 187 -28.66 -14.34 -40.09
N ILE A 188 -29.85 -14.79 -39.66
CA ILE A 188 -31.04 -13.94 -39.48
C ILE A 188 -31.12 -13.26 -38.10
N ASN A 189 -30.12 -13.45 -37.23
CA ASN A 189 -30.09 -12.91 -35.87
C ASN A 189 -30.12 -11.37 -35.85
N SER A 190 -30.81 -10.74 -34.89
CA SER A 190 -30.91 -9.28 -34.81
C SER A 190 -29.71 -8.62 -34.11
N ILE A 191 -28.89 -9.41 -33.41
CA ILE A 191 -27.71 -8.99 -32.65
C ILE A 191 -26.54 -9.95 -32.94
N PRO A 192 -25.30 -9.61 -32.57
CA PRO A 192 -24.17 -10.55 -32.62
C PRO A 192 -24.48 -11.80 -31.79
N ASN A 193 -24.44 -12.96 -32.45
CA ASN A 193 -24.68 -14.27 -31.84
C ASN A 193 -23.42 -15.16 -31.81
N VAL A 194 -22.34 -14.73 -32.47
CA VAL A 194 -21.03 -15.36 -32.40
C VAL A 194 -20.09 -14.47 -31.62
N PHE A 195 -19.44 -14.98 -30.58
CA PHE A 195 -18.44 -14.27 -29.79
C PHE A 195 -17.12 -15.02 -29.74
N VAL A 196 -16.00 -14.29 -29.80
CA VAL A 196 -14.66 -14.89 -29.74
C VAL A 196 -13.79 -14.14 -28.73
N PHE A 197 -13.25 -14.88 -27.77
CA PHE A 197 -12.22 -14.42 -26.84
C PHE A 197 -10.85 -14.74 -27.43
N SER A 198 -10.01 -13.73 -27.65
CA SER A 198 -8.62 -13.93 -28.09
C SER A 198 -7.64 -14.36 -26.99
N PRO A 199 -7.82 -14.02 -25.70
CA PRO A 199 -6.93 -14.49 -24.64
C PRO A 199 -7.05 -15.98 -24.40
N TRP A 200 -5.92 -16.58 -24.07
CA TRP A 200 -5.82 -17.99 -23.71
C TRP A 200 -6.20 -18.15 -22.25
N LEU A 201 -7.27 -18.90 -21.97
CA LEU A 201 -7.90 -19.03 -20.65
C LEU A 201 -7.82 -20.47 -20.10
N GLN A 202 -6.90 -21.29 -20.63
CA GLN A 202 -6.70 -22.68 -20.22
C GLN A 202 -5.88 -22.75 -18.90
N GLU A 203 -6.16 -23.77 -18.08
CA GLU A 203 -5.56 -23.91 -16.73
C GLU A 203 -4.19 -24.62 -16.71
N GLU A 204 -3.94 -25.54 -17.65
CA GLU A 204 -2.69 -26.31 -17.72
C GLU A 204 -1.89 -25.93 -18.97
N HIS A 205 -0.80 -25.19 -18.79
CA HIS A 205 0.25 -25.06 -19.81
C HIS A 205 1.61 -25.32 -19.17
N ALA A 206 2.35 -26.27 -19.75
CA ALA A 206 3.58 -26.79 -19.16
C ALA A 206 4.80 -25.87 -19.30
N LEU A 207 4.73 -24.75 -20.03
CA LEU A 207 5.93 -23.96 -20.37
C LEU A 207 5.73 -22.43 -20.51
N VAL A 208 4.53 -21.85 -20.32
CA VAL A 208 4.25 -20.40 -20.49
C VAL A 208 3.31 -19.88 -19.39
N GLU A 209 3.45 -18.61 -18.96
CA GLU A 209 2.56 -17.97 -17.96
C GLU A 209 1.10 -17.98 -18.45
N THR A 210 0.17 -18.60 -17.70
CA THR A 210 -1.27 -18.60 -18.04
C THR A 210 -1.93 -17.26 -17.66
N ASN A 211 -3.02 -16.87 -18.34
CA ASN A 211 -3.81 -15.68 -17.96
C ASN A 211 -4.69 -15.92 -16.71
N GLU A 212 -4.16 -16.60 -15.69
CA GLU A 212 -4.90 -16.94 -14.46
C GLU A 212 -5.51 -15.69 -13.79
N GLN A 213 -4.81 -14.56 -13.87
CA GLN A 213 -5.25 -13.28 -13.31
C GLN A 213 -6.63 -12.85 -13.83
N ILE A 214 -6.91 -13.09 -15.12
CA ILE A 214 -8.21 -12.81 -15.75
C ILE A 214 -9.30 -13.69 -15.12
N MET A 215 -9.01 -14.98 -14.91
CA MET A 215 -9.98 -15.92 -14.36
C MET A 215 -10.30 -15.66 -12.88
N VAL A 216 -9.41 -14.98 -12.14
CA VAL A 216 -9.65 -14.56 -10.75
C VAL A 216 -10.13 -13.11 -10.64
N TRP A 217 -10.45 -12.46 -11.76
CA TRP A 217 -11.02 -11.13 -11.79
C TRP A 217 -12.50 -11.16 -11.37
N PRO A 218 -12.98 -10.26 -10.48
CA PRO A 218 -14.36 -10.31 -9.96
C PRO A 218 -15.48 -10.19 -10.99
N TYR A 219 -15.18 -9.74 -12.21
CA TYR A 219 -16.15 -9.67 -13.31
C TYR A 219 -16.09 -10.87 -14.27
N PHE A 220 -15.11 -11.77 -14.13
CA PHE A 220 -14.90 -12.88 -15.06
C PHE A 220 -16.15 -13.75 -15.24
N ASN A 221 -16.72 -14.24 -14.13
CA ASN A 221 -17.91 -15.09 -14.19
C ASN A 221 -19.11 -14.37 -14.82
N TYR A 222 -19.28 -13.09 -14.50
CA TYR A 222 -20.35 -12.27 -15.09
C TYR A 222 -20.11 -12.03 -16.58
N LEU A 223 -18.86 -11.86 -17.00
CA LEU A 223 -18.50 -11.70 -18.40
C LEU A 223 -18.81 -12.97 -19.20
N VAL A 224 -18.45 -14.15 -18.70
CA VAL A 224 -18.81 -15.44 -19.32
C VAL A 224 -20.32 -15.59 -19.41
N PHE A 225 -21.04 -15.34 -18.31
CA PHE A 225 -22.50 -15.38 -18.25
C PHE A 225 -23.16 -14.44 -19.28
N THR A 226 -22.74 -13.18 -19.31
CA THR A 226 -23.32 -12.18 -20.22
C THR A 226 -23.03 -12.48 -21.69
N THR A 227 -21.85 -13.01 -22.02
CA THR A 227 -21.53 -13.41 -23.40
C THR A 227 -22.42 -14.56 -23.87
N VAL A 228 -22.60 -15.60 -23.04
CA VAL A 228 -23.46 -16.76 -23.38
C VAL A 228 -24.92 -16.36 -23.51
N GLN A 229 -25.44 -15.56 -22.59
CA GLN A 229 -26.83 -15.17 -22.66
C GLN A 229 -27.06 -14.16 -23.80
N SER A 230 -26.06 -13.34 -24.12
CA SER A 230 -26.17 -12.30 -25.16
C SER A 230 -26.13 -12.92 -26.54
N SER A 231 -25.51 -14.09 -26.72
CA SER A 231 -25.48 -14.79 -28.01
C SER A 231 -26.85 -15.28 -28.45
N VAL A 232 -27.76 -15.52 -27.51
CA VAL A 232 -29.16 -15.94 -27.78
C VAL A 232 -30.16 -14.79 -27.65
N GLY A 233 -29.71 -13.54 -27.46
CA GLY A 233 -30.56 -12.37 -27.38
C GLY A 233 -31.41 -12.21 -26.12
N LYS A 234 -31.01 -12.85 -25.03
CA LYS A 234 -31.65 -12.65 -23.72
C LYS A 234 -31.23 -11.31 -23.10
N VAL A 235 -32.11 -10.75 -22.26
CA VAL A 235 -31.84 -9.50 -21.51
C VAL A 235 -31.14 -9.86 -20.19
N MET A 236 -30.04 -9.18 -19.88
CA MET A 236 -29.26 -9.48 -18.67
C MET A 236 -29.64 -8.61 -17.48
N PRO A 237 -29.54 -9.15 -16.25
CA PRO A 237 -29.39 -8.33 -15.06
C PRO A 237 -28.08 -7.53 -15.16
N SER A 238 -28.04 -6.32 -14.58
CA SER A 238 -26.77 -5.62 -14.33
C SER A 238 -25.93 -6.41 -13.33
N TYR A 239 -24.60 -6.18 -13.31
CA TYR A 239 -23.67 -6.84 -12.40
C TYR A 239 -24.17 -6.82 -10.96
N ALA A 240 -24.57 -5.66 -10.46
CA ALA A 240 -25.10 -5.48 -9.10
C ALA A 240 -26.35 -6.32 -8.79
N SER A 241 -27.16 -6.62 -9.81
CA SER A 241 -28.42 -7.36 -9.68
C SER A 241 -28.29 -8.85 -10.01
N TRP A 242 -27.16 -9.27 -10.59
CA TRP A 242 -26.90 -10.67 -10.86
C TRP A 242 -26.62 -11.41 -9.56
N ALA A 243 -27.40 -12.47 -9.26
CA ALA A 243 -27.40 -13.14 -7.96
C ALA A 243 -26.03 -13.71 -7.53
N TYR A 244 -25.17 -13.98 -8.51
CA TYR A 244 -23.83 -14.57 -8.30
C TYR A 244 -22.69 -13.55 -8.43
N SER A 245 -23.00 -12.26 -8.58
CA SER A 245 -21.97 -11.21 -8.49
C SER A 245 -21.43 -11.12 -7.06
N PRO A 246 -20.11 -10.95 -6.85
CA PRO A 246 -19.49 -10.81 -5.53
C PRO A 246 -19.75 -9.42 -4.93
N VAL A 247 -21.03 -9.06 -4.78
CA VAL A 247 -21.49 -7.85 -4.09
C VAL A 247 -22.60 -8.23 -3.09
N PRO A 248 -22.89 -7.39 -2.09
CA PRO A 248 -23.96 -7.69 -1.13
C PRO A 248 -25.35 -7.61 -1.76
N HIS A 249 -26.10 -8.71 -1.66
CA HIS A 249 -27.48 -8.79 -2.15
C HIS A 249 -28.49 -8.48 -1.04
N ALA A 250 -29.79 -8.46 -1.35
CA ALA A 250 -30.83 -8.09 -0.38
C ALA A 250 -30.77 -8.88 0.95
N LYS A 251 -30.46 -10.19 0.90
CA LYS A 251 -30.27 -11.01 2.11
C LYS A 251 -29.08 -10.52 2.93
N ASP A 252 -27.95 -10.26 2.28
CA ASP A 252 -26.73 -9.78 2.93
C ASP A 252 -26.90 -8.36 3.48
N GLN A 253 -27.57 -7.48 2.74
CA GLN A 253 -27.91 -6.12 3.16
C GLN A 253 -28.74 -6.13 4.45
N VAL A 254 -29.74 -7.01 4.55
CA VAL A 254 -30.55 -7.17 5.77
C VAL A 254 -29.71 -7.73 6.92
N LEU A 255 -28.88 -8.76 6.67
CA LEU A 255 -27.98 -9.33 7.67
C LEU A 255 -26.98 -8.31 8.20
N LEU A 256 -26.35 -7.52 7.32
CA LEU A 256 -25.44 -6.43 7.67
C LEU A 256 -26.16 -5.34 8.46
N GLY A 257 -27.37 -4.96 8.05
CA GLY A 257 -28.21 -4.00 8.79
C GLY A 257 -28.54 -4.47 10.20
N MET A 258 -28.91 -5.75 10.36
CA MET A 258 -29.14 -6.36 11.68
C MET A 258 -27.87 -6.41 12.53
N PHE A 259 -26.73 -6.73 11.93
CA PHE A 259 -25.44 -6.74 12.62
C PHE A 259 -25.06 -5.35 13.13
N VAL A 260 -25.15 -4.33 12.27
CA VAL A 260 -24.90 -2.92 12.64
C VAL A 260 -25.85 -2.47 13.76
N LEU A 261 -27.13 -2.82 13.67
CA LEU A 261 -28.11 -2.51 14.71
C LEU A 261 -27.75 -3.20 16.03
N ALA A 262 -27.32 -4.47 16.00
CA ALA A 262 -26.88 -5.19 17.18
C ALA A 262 -25.65 -4.54 17.82
N CYS A 263 -24.64 -4.14 17.02
CA CYS A 263 -23.48 -3.39 17.48
C CYS A 263 -23.88 -2.05 18.10
N ALA A 264 -24.81 -1.31 17.49
CA ALA A 264 -25.31 -0.05 18.03
C ALA A 264 -26.01 -0.23 19.38
N ILE A 265 -26.92 -1.20 19.49
CA ILE A 265 -27.62 -1.52 20.75
C ILE A 265 -26.60 -1.94 21.81
N LEU A 266 -25.66 -2.81 21.48
CA LEU A 266 -24.63 -3.27 22.40
C LEU A 266 -23.78 -2.10 22.92
N SER A 267 -23.31 -1.22 22.04
CA SER A 267 -22.53 -0.03 22.40
C SER A 267 -23.31 0.90 23.35
N ILE A 268 -24.59 1.14 23.09
CA ILE A 268 -25.46 1.97 23.95
C ILE A 268 -25.67 1.30 25.31
N VAL A 269 -25.94 -0.01 25.34
CA VAL A 269 -26.13 -0.78 26.58
C VAL A 269 -24.85 -0.79 27.42
N LEU A 270 -23.70 -1.01 26.79
CA LEU A 270 -22.40 -0.98 27.47
C LEU A 270 -22.09 0.41 28.02
N PHE A 271 -22.30 1.48 27.23
CA PHE A 271 -22.08 2.86 27.67
C PHE A 271 -22.97 3.24 28.86
N THR A 272 -24.27 2.93 28.77
CA THR A 272 -25.22 3.21 29.85
C THR A 272 -24.91 2.40 31.12
N ARG A 273 -24.47 1.14 30.99
CA ARG A 273 -24.04 0.31 32.12
C ARG A 273 -22.76 0.83 32.78
N ALA A 274 -21.78 1.25 31.97
CA ALA A 274 -20.54 1.83 32.46
C ALA A 274 -20.80 3.12 33.24
N ARG A 275 -21.66 4.00 32.72
CA ARG A 275 -22.04 5.27 33.37
C ARG A 275 -22.81 5.08 34.68
N LYS A 276 -23.53 3.96 34.85
CA LYS A 276 -24.27 3.63 36.10
C LYS A 276 -23.36 3.09 37.22
N ARG A 277 -22.16 2.57 36.93
CA ARG A 277 -21.26 1.94 37.92
C ARG A 277 -20.34 2.91 38.70
N LYS A 278 -20.59 4.22 38.63
CA LYS A 278 -19.86 5.37 39.22
C LYS A 278 -19.25 5.24 40.63
N LYS A 279 -19.76 4.35 41.50
CA LYS A 279 -19.47 4.37 42.95
C LYS A 279 -18.37 3.39 43.41
N VAL A 280 -18.19 2.26 42.73
CA VAL A 280 -17.32 1.15 43.19
C VAL A 280 -15.84 1.36 42.83
N GLN A 281 -15.56 2.03 41.70
CA GLN A 281 -14.18 2.23 41.22
C GLN A 281 -13.41 3.35 41.95
N ARG A 282 -14.13 4.31 42.56
CA ARG A 282 -13.51 5.35 43.42
C ARG A 282 -12.80 4.75 44.64
N GLU A 283 -13.28 3.62 45.16
CA GLU A 283 -12.74 2.96 46.36
C GLU A 283 -11.47 2.14 46.05
N GLU A 284 -11.41 1.43 44.91
CA GLU A 284 -10.18 0.73 44.45
C GLU A 284 -9.02 1.70 44.17
N PHE A 285 -9.35 2.91 43.70
CA PHE A 285 -8.37 3.95 43.39
C PHE A 285 -7.70 4.54 44.64
N ALA A 286 -8.45 4.68 45.74
CA ALA A 286 -7.93 5.12 47.03
C ALA A 286 -6.95 4.09 47.65
N ILE A 287 -7.23 2.80 47.49
CA ILE A 287 -6.41 1.70 48.03
C ILE A 287 -5.08 1.57 47.27
N THR A 288 -5.06 1.87 45.98
CA THR A 288 -3.85 1.78 45.14
C THR A 288 -2.88 2.96 45.39
N LYS A 289 -3.39 4.12 45.81
CA LYS A 289 -2.60 5.32 46.12
C LYS A 289 -1.78 5.19 47.42
N LEU A 290 -2.25 4.38 48.38
CA LEU A 290 -1.59 4.15 49.67
C LEU A 290 -0.38 3.19 49.60
N LYS A 291 -0.20 2.43 48.52
CA LYS A 291 0.87 1.41 48.39
C LYS A 291 2.07 1.81 47.54
N LYS A 292 2.06 2.99 46.89
CA LYS A 292 3.05 3.35 45.85
C LYS A 292 3.84 4.64 46.12
N GLY A 293 3.71 5.20 47.31
CA GLY A 293 4.53 6.34 47.74
C GLY A 293 5.92 5.89 48.19
N GLU A 294 6.74 5.37 47.28
CA GLU A 294 8.19 5.20 47.45
C GLU A 294 8.81 4.86 46.08
N ILE A 295 9.18 5.91 45.34
CA ILE A 295 10.21 5.81 44.30
C ILE A 295 11.26 6.85 44.69
N SER A 296 12.41 6.33 45.08
CA SER A 296 13.58 7.03 45.62
C SER A 296 14.13 8.06 44.64
N GLN A 297 14.32 9.29 45.13
CA GLN A 297 14.96 10.41 44.43
C GLN A 297 16.50 10.27 44.30
N GLU A 298 17.08 9.08 44.51
CA GLU A 298 18.54 8.89 44.62
C GLU A 298 19.30 8.51 43.33
N GLU A 299 18.65 8.39 42.17
CA GLU A 299 19.31 7.89 40.93
C GLU A 299 19.70 8.97 39.89
N ILE A 300 19.61 10.27 40.20
CA ILE A 300 20.02 11.35 39.29
C ILE A 300 21.28 12.04 39.83
N LEU A 301 22.36 11.26 40.02
CA LEU A 301 23.69 11.83 40.25
C LEU A 301 24.34 12.10 38.89
N ILE A 302 24.46 13.39 38.60
CA ILE A 302 25.02 13.94 37.36
C ILE A 302 26.52 13.69 37.37
N ASP A 303 26.95 12.70 36.59
CA ASP A 303 28.35 12.42 36.35
C ASP A 303 28.97 13.50 35.44
N SER A 304 29.94 14.23 35.98
CA SER A 304 30.63 15.34 35.32
C SER A 304 31.49 14.91 34.12
N GLU A 305 31.76 13.62 33.96
CA GLU A 305 32.49 13.04 32.82
C GLU A 305 31.58 12.50 31.70
N ASN A 306 30.26 12.55 31.86
CA ASN A 306 29.34 11.98 30.89
C ASN A 306 29.29 12.79 29.58
N ASP A 307 29.75 12.19 28.47
CA ASP A 307 29.72 12.82 27.15
C ASP A 307 28.29 13.14 26.65
N TRP A 308 27.26 12.51 27.23
CA TRP A 308 25.86 12.87 27.01
C TRP A 308 25.45 14.23 27.59
N GLU A 309 26.19 14.75 28.58
CA GLU A 309 25.92 16.06 29.20
C GLU A 309 26.59 17.22 28.45
N ARG A 310 27.56 16.94 27.58
CA ARG A 310 28.23 17.96 26.76
C ARG A 310 27.35 18.34 25.58
N VAL A 311 26.99 19.62 25.47
CA VAL A 311 26.22 20.13 24.31
C VAL A 311 27.09 20.03 23.05
N GLY A 312 26.54 19.44 22.00
CA GLY A 312 27.22 19.18 20.72
C GLY A 312 26.41 18.19 19.88
N PHE A 313 26.72 18.08 18.59
CA PHE A 313 25.95 17.24 17.65
C PHE A 313 26.21 15.74 17.83
N HIS A 314 27.32 15.37 18.49
CA HIS A 314 27.66 13.98 18.84
C HIS A 314 26.54 13.25 19.60
N ARG A 315 25.72 13.96 20.39
CA ARG A 315 24.56 13.38 21.12
C ARG A 315 23.46 12.91 20.16
N GLN A 316 23.03 13.79 19.26
CA GLN A 316 21.99 13.50 18.27
C GLN A 316 22.47 12.42 17.31
N LEU A 317 23.73 12.51 16.88
CA LEU A 317 24.35 11.53 16.01
C LEU A 317 24.44 10.14 16.67
N SER A 318 24.84 10.07 17.95
CA SER A 318 24.91 8.80 18.68
C SER A 318 23.53 8.15 18.82
N GLY A 319 22.53 8.94 19.21
CA GLY A 319 21.13 8.49 19.30
C GLY A 319 20.60 7.98 17.95
N PHE A 320 20.87 8.71 16.87
CA PHE A 320 20.51 8.31 15.51
C PHE A 320 21.20 7.00 15.11
N LEU A 321 22.52 6.88 15.22
CA LEU A 321 23.25 5.69 14.80
C LEU A 321 22.77 4.43 15.55
N LYS A 322 22.48 4.56 16.85
CA LYS A 322 21.89 3.47 17.63
C LYS A 322 20.55 3.02 17.05
N LEU A 323 19.62 3.97 16.83
CA LEU A 323 18.28 3.66 16.32
C LEU A 323 18.31 3.17 14.87
N PHE A 324 19.13 3.78 14.02
CA PHE A 324 19.26 3.45 12.61
C PHE A 324 19.68 2.00 12.40
N PHE A 325 20.80 1.57 13.01
CA PHE A 325 21.26 0.18 12.86
C PHE A 325 20.32 -0.82 13.55
N LEU A 326 19.73 -0.47 14.69
CA LEU A 326 18.73 -1.32 15.34
C LEU A 326 17.50 -1.51 14.45
N MET A 327 16.99 -0.43 13.85
CA MET A 327 15.83 -0.48 12.97
C MET A 327 16.12 -1.27 11.70
N ILE A 328 17.30 -1.10 11.08
CA ILE A 328 17.71 -1.88 9.91
C ILE A 328 17.72 -3.39 10.22
N ILE A 329 18.19 -3.78 11.41
CA ILE A 329 18.18 -5.19 11.85
C ILE A 329 16.73 -5.69 12.00
N LEU A 330 15.86 -4.92 12.64
CA LEU A 330 14.45 -5.29 12.84
C LEU A 330 13.63 -5.30 11.54
N LEU A 331 14.05 -4.51 10.55
CA LEU A 331 13.38 -4.38 9.27
C LEU A 331 13.67 -5.55 8.33
N LEU A 332 14.78 -6.29 8.52
CA LEU A 332 15.15 -7.41 7.66
C LEU A 332 14.12 -8.56 7.69
N PRO A 333 13.66 -9.08 8.86
CA PRO A 333 12.59 -10.09 8.88
C PRO A 333 11.30 -9.59 8.22
N GLN A 334 10.93 -8.32 8.44
CA GLN A 334 9.74 -7.72 7.86
C GLN A 334 9.81 -7.68 6.33
N LEU A 335 10.95 -7.26 5.78
CA LEU A 335 11.15 -7.20 4.34
C LEU A 335 11.25 -8.58 3.70
N VAL A 336 11.88 -9.56 4.35
CA VAL A 336 11.87 -10.94 3.83
C VAL A 336 10.43 -11.41 3.68
N VAL A 337 9.58 -11.21 4.69
CA VAL A 337 8.18 -11.61 4.54
C VAL A 337 7.49 -10.79 3.45
N THR A 338 7.69 -9.48 3.41
CA THR A 338 6.94 -8.57 2.53
C THR A 338 7.35 -8.69 1.06
N ILE A 339 8.65 -8.83 0.77
CA ILE A 339 9.22 -8.85 -0.59
C ILE A 339 9.33 -10.28 -1.14
N LEU A 340 9.48 -11.27 -0.26
CA LEU A 340 9.70 -12.66 -0.67
C LEU A 340 8.49 -13.55 -0.38
N ILE A 341 8.13 -13.70 0.89
CA ILE A 341 7.17 -14.74 1.29
C ILE A 341 5.76 -14.40 0.82
N MET A 342 5.33 -13.16 1.05
CA MET A 342 4.01 -12.67 0.68
C MET A 342 3.76 -12.75 -0.83
N PRO A 343 4.52 -12.07 -1.70
CA PRO A 343 4.22 -12.03 -3.13
C PRO A 343 4.49 -13.36 -3.84
N ARG A 344 5.40 -14.21 -3.36
CA ARG A 344 5.75 -15.45 -4.07
C ARG A 344 4.92 -16.66 -3.66
N PHE A 345 4.57 -16.77 -2.38
CA PHE A 345 3.95 -17.97 -1.84
C PHE A 345 2.52 -17.75 -1.35
N LEU A 346 2.23 -16.61 -0.73
CA LEU A 346 0.96 -16.41 -0.02
C LEU A 346 -0.07 -15.66 -0.86
N ASN A 347 0.33 -14.53 -1.47
CA ASN A 347 -0.47 -13.66 -2.30
C ASN A 347 0.23 -13.34 -3.63
N PRO A 348 0.22 -14.28 -4.60
CA PRO A 348 0.82 -14.08 -5.92
C PRO A 348 -0.01 -13.20 -6.85
N TYR A 349 -1.10 -12.60 -6.36
CA TYR A 349 -2.04 -11.82 -7.16
C TYR A 349 -1.82 -10.31 -6.93
N PRO A 350 -1.17 -9.56 -7.85
CA PRO A 350 -0.98 -8.12 -7.69
C PRO A 350 -2.30 -7.36 -7.51
N GLN A 351 -3.35 -7.79 -8.21
CA GLN A 351 -4.69 -7.21 -8.08
C GLN A 351 -5.26 -7.32 -6.65
N ALA A 352 -4.99 -8.41 -5.93
CA ALA A 352 -5.45 -8.55 -4.54
C ALA A 352 -4.71 -7.60 -3.59
N ALA A 353 -3.40 -7.39 -3.82
CA ALA A 353 -2.63 -6.37 -3.13
C ALA A 353 -3.16 -4.95 -3.44
N GLY A 354 -3.55 -4.71 -4.69
CA GLY A 354 -4.20 -3.47 -5.11
C GLY A 354 -5.55 -3.23 -4.46
N TRP A 355 -6.43 -4.23 -4.38
CA TRP A 355 -7.71 -4.14 -3.69
C TRP A 355 -7.55 -3.81 -2.20
N TYR A 356 -6.56 -4.45 -1.56
CA TYR A 356 -6.18 -4.15 -0.18
C TYR A 356 -5.67 -2.71 -0.03
N SER A 357 -4.74 -2.26 -0.90
CA SER A 357 -4.21 -0.89 -0.88
C SER A 357 -5.32 0.14 -1.12
N TYR A 358 -6.16 -0.05 -2.14
CA TYR A 358 -7.31 0.83 -2.41
C TYR A 358 -8.21 0.97 -1.20
N THR A 359 -8.56 -0.15 -0.56
CA THR A 359 -9.38 -0.14 0.64
C THR A 359 -8.70 0.67 1.74
N LEU A 360 -7.45 0.37 2.09
CA LEU A 360 -6.75 1.11 3.16
C LEU A 360 -6.64 2.61 2.90
N ARG A 361 -6.20 2.99 1.69
CA ARG A 361 -5.94 4.39 1.34
C ARG A 361 -7.22 5.19 1.19
N PHE A 362 -8.30 4.57 0.73
CA PHE A 362 -9.63 5.20 0.68
C PHE A 362 -10.08 5.60 2.09
N PHE A 363 -9.85 4.72 3.05
CA PHE A 363 -10.33 4.90 4.41
C PHE A 363 -9.41 5.73 5.32
N GLU A 364 -8.13 5.90 4.97
CA GLU A 364 -7.13 6.60 5.81
C GLU A 364 -7.55 8.03 6.19
N ALA A 365 -8.04 8.83 5.23
CA ALA A 365 -8.52 10.19 5.49
C ALA A 365 -9.82 10.21 6.32
N ILE A 366 -10.68 9.23 6.04
CA ILE A 366 -11.99 9.09 6.66
C ILE A 366 -11.81 8.76 8.14
N TRP A 367 -10.97 7.79 8.47
CA TRP A 367 -10.66 7.39 9.85
C TRP A 367 -10.06 8.53 10.64
N LEU A 368 -9.05 9.21 10.10
CA LEU A 368 -8.47 10.38 10.77
C LEU A 368 -9.52 11.46 11.11
N MET A 369 -10.52 11.64 10.24
CA MET A 369 -11.62 12.59 10.46
C MET A 369 -12.65 12.12 11.49
N PHE A 370 -12.95 10.81 11.57
CA PHE A 370 -13.87 10.28 12.58
C PHE A 370 -13.21 10.08 13.95
N ASP A 371 -11.92 9.82 14.00
CA ASP A 371 -11.15 9.72 15.25
C ASP A 371 -10.97 11.08 15.91
N ILE A 372 -11.14 12.18 15.15
CA ILE A 372 -11.06 13.58 15.61
C ILE A 372 -9.80 13.83 16.47
N GLY A 373 -8.71 13.09 16.26
CA GLY A 373 -7.48 13.22 17.04
C GLY A 373 -7.63 12.97 18.55
N PHE A 374 -8.60 12.17 19.00
CA PHE A 374 -8.78 11.85 20.42
C PHE A 374 -7.59 11.07 21.02
N ASN A 375 -6.84 10.33 20.21
CA ASN A 375 -5.56 9.73 20.59
C ASN A 375 -4.53 10.80 21.05
N TYR A 376 -4.39 11.91 20.32
CA TYR A 376 -3.53 13.03 20.70
C TYR A 376 -4.03 13.72 21.97
N ALA A 377 -5.36 13.89 22.09
CA ALA A 377 -5.98 14.49 23.27
C ALA A 377 -5.73 13.63 24.53
N LEU A 378 -5.87 12.30 24.43
CA LEU A 378 -5.57 11.36 25.50
C LEU A 378 -4.13 11.55 25.97
N ALA A 379 -3.15 11.44 25.07
CA ALA A 379 -1.74 11.50 25.45
C ALA A 379 -1.38 12.82 26.15
N LYS A 380 -1.90 13.94 25.62
CA LYS A 380 -1.69 15.28 26.19
C LYS A 380 -2.32 15.42 27.58
N TYR A 381 -3.65 15.27 27.68
CA TYR A 381 -4.38 15.60 28.90
C TYR A 381 -4.17 14.56 30.01
N PHE A 382 -3.88 13.31 29.65
CA PHE A 382 -3.40 12.33 30.62
C PHE A 382 -2.08 12.79 31.23
N SER A 383 -1.09 13.17 30.40
CA SER A 383 0.21 13.66 30.89
C SER A 383 0.08 14.88 31.79
N GLU A 384 -0.81 15.81 31.43
CA GLU A 384 -1.07 17.05 32.16
C GLU A 384 -1.68 16.80 33.55
N HIS A 385 -2.63 15.86 33.65
CA HIS A 385 -3.40 15.67 34.88
C HIS A 385 -2.95 14.48 35.74
N ARG A 386 -2.07 13.59 35.26
CA ARG A 386 -1.70 12.36 35.99
C ARG A 386 -1.12 12.59 37.40
N ILE A 387 -0.47 13.73 37.63
CA ILE A 387 0.17 14.06 38.91
C ILE A 387 -0.84 14.71 39.85
N GLU A 388 -1.43 15.82 39.42
CA GLU A 388 -2.29 16.65 40.27
C GLU A 388 -3.68 16.07 40.45
N ARG A 389 -4.27 15.50 39.40
CA ARG A 389 -5.65 14.99 39.35
C ARG A 389 -5.70 13.69 38.58
N PRO A 390 -5.18 12.59 39.15
CA PRO A 390 -5.12 11.31 38.47
C PRO A 390 -6.50 10.81 38.07
N GLU A 391 -7.58 11.10 38.82
CA GLU A 391 -8.93 10.76 38.38
C GLU A 391 -9.29 11.42 37.03
N LYS A 392 -8.93 12.69 36.87
CA LYS A 392 -9.17 13.45 35.65
C LYS A 392 -8.37 12.91 34.48
N ALA A 393 -7.14 12.43 34.72
CA ALA A 393 -6.32 11.80 33.68
C ALA A 393 -7.00 10.57 33.06
N TYR A 394 -7.63 9.71 33.89
CA TYR A 394 -8.37 8.54 33.40
C TYR A 394 -9.63 8.92 32.62
N HIS A 395 -10.29 10.04 32.93
CA HIS A 395 -11.43 10.51 32.13
C HIS A 395 -11.06 10.70 30.65
N TYR A 396 -9.85 11.18 30.35
CA TYR A 396 -9.40 11.33 28.96
C TYR A 396 -9.14 9.98 28.25
N VAL A 397 -8.77 8.94 29.00
CA VAL A 397 -8.69 7.56 28.46
C VAL A 397 -10.09 7.02 28.18
N GLN A 398 -11.02 7.23 29.11
CA GLN A 398 -12.42 6.82 28.96
C GLN A 398 -13.07 7.52 27.76
N ILE A 399 -12.82 8.82 27.58
CA ILE A 399 -13.31 9.59 26.43
C ILE A 399 -12.84 8.93 25.13
N PHE A 400 -11.56 8.58 25.01
CA PHE A 400 -11.04 7.87 23.84
C PHE A 400 -11.78 6.54 23.62
N VAL A 401 -11.83 5.66 24.63
CA VAL A 401 -12.47 4.34 24.50
C VAL A 401 -13.93 4.45 24.04
N TRP A 402 -14.71 5.32 24.68
CA TRP A 402 -16.13 5.46 24.33
C TRP A 402 -16.34 6.23 23.04
N TRP A 403 -15.45 7.16 22.69
CA TRP A 403 -15.47 7.80 21.40
C TRP A 403 -15.25 6.77 20.28
N GLU A 404 -14.18 5.97 20.34
CA GLU A 404 -13.88 4.93 19.34
C GLU A 404 -15.03 3.92 19.16
N ILE A 405 -15.67 3.51 20.26
CA ILE A 405 -16.84 2.62 20.20
C ILE A 405 -18.01 3.30 19.47
N LEU A 406 -18.33 4.55 19.84
CA LEU A 406 -19.50 5.25 19.32
C LEU A 406 -19.29 5.77 17.89
N SER A 407 -18.12 6.35 17.60
CA SER A 407 -17.71 6.74 16.25
C SER A 407 -17.62 5.51 15.36
N GLY A 408 -17.09 4.39 15.85
CA GLY A 408 -17.07 3.10 15.16
C GLY A 408 -18.45 2.62 14.74
N VAL A 409 -19.48 2.75 15.60
CA VAL A 409 -20.87 2.43 15.21
C VAL A 409 -21.35 3.31 14.05
N VAL A 410 -21.05 4.61 14.08
CA VAL A 410 -21.40 5.53 12.98
C VAL A 410 -20.65 5.17 11.70
N GLN A 411 -19.36 4.88 11.80
CA GLN A 411 -18.52 4.46 10.67
C GLN A 411 -19.05 3.17 10.03
N ILE A 412 -19.25 2.10 10.80
CA ILE A 412 -19.77 0.84 10.25
C ILE A 412 -21.17 1.04 9.66
N SER A 413 -22.02 1.87 10.27
CA SER A 413 -23.35 2.16 9.72
C SER A 413 -23.26 2.84 8.37
N LEU A 414 -22.41 3.86 8.26
CA LEU A 414 -22.21 4.60 7.01
C LEU A 414 -21.58 3.71 5.94
N PHE A 415 -20.51 3.00 6.25
CA PHE A 415 -19.74 2.26 5.23
C PHE A 415 -20.29 0.89 4.91
N ALA A 416 -20.99 0.23 5.84
CA ALA A 416 -21.81 -0.93 5.48
C ALA A 416 -22.96 -0.50 4.57
N PHE A 417 -23.60 0.65 4.81
CA PHE A 417 -24.64 1.19 3.92
C PHE A 417 -24.07 1.53 2.54
N LEU A 418 -23.00 2.33 2.47
CA LEU A 418 -22.36 2.70 1.21
C LEU A 418 -21.88 1.47 0.44
N GLY A 419 -21.20 0.54 1.12
CA GLY A 419 -20.67 -0.68 0.51
C GLY A 419 -21.73 -1.68 0.06
N SER A 420 -22.89 -1.72 0.72
CA SER A 420 -23.93 -2.70 0.39
C SER A 420 -25.00 -2.18 -0.57
N ILE A 421 -25.22 -0.86 -0.63
CA ILE A 421 -26.31 -0.27 -1.42
C ILE A 421 -25.80 0.64 -2.55
N ILE A 422 -24.73 1.41 -2.33
CA ILE A 422 -24.26 2.39 -3.32
C ILE A 422 -23.15 1.79 -4.19
N PHE A 423 -22.07 1.31 -3.60
CA PHE A 423 -20.89 0.82 -4.34
C PHE A 423 -21.16 -0.30 -5.34
N PRO A 424 -22.12 -1.23 -5.14
CA PRO A 424 -22.45 -2.21 -6.16
C PRO A 424 -22.83 -1.60 -7.52
N TYR A 425 -23.30 -0.35 -7.55
CA TYR A 425 -23.72 0.37 -8.75
C TYR A 425 -22.72 1.43 -9.21
N THR A 426 -21.49 1.44 -8.69
CA THR A 426 -20.44 2.40 -9.08
C THR A 426 -19.21 1.69 -9.64
N GLU A 427 -18.20 2.48 -10.03
CA GLU A 427 -16.88 1.99 -10.48
C GLU A 427 -16.11 1.18 -9.40
N PHE A 428 -16.62 1.10 -8.16
CA PHE A 428 -16.02 0.36 -7.05
C PHE A 428 -16.79 -0.91 -6.67
N SER A 429 -17.70 -1.41 -7.53
CA SER A 429 -18.56 -2.54 -7.20
C SER A 429 -17.77 -3.80 -6.81
N TYR A 430 -16.67 -4.08 -7.51
CA TYR A 430 -15.73 -5.17 -7.20
C TYR A 430 -15.04 -5.08 -5.82
N LEU A 431 -15.00 -3.90 -5.18
CA LEU A 431 -14.44 -3.68 -3.84
C LEU A 431 -15.50 -3.66 -2.74
N SER A 432 -16.79 -3.81 -3.07
CA SER A 432 -17.90 -3.63 -2.12
C SER A 432 -17.70 -4.44 -0.83
N TRP A 433 -17.42 -5.74 -0.95
CA TRP A 433 -17.17 -6.60 0.22
C TRP A 433 -15.86 -6.29 0.94
N MET A 434 -14.80 -5.88 0.23
CA MET A 434 -13.53 -5.45 0.84
C MET A 434 -13.73 -4.21 1.71
N PHE A 435 -14.52 -3.24 1.23
CA PHE A 435 -14.83 -2.02 1.97
C PHE A 435 -15.71 -2.29 3.18
N ILE A 436 -16.71 -3.17 3.03
CA ILE A 436 -17.53 -3.62 4.16
C ILE A 436 -16.64 -4.32 5.19
N ALA A 437 -15.85 -5.32 4.79
CA ALA A 437 -14.97 -6.05 5.70
C ALA A 437 -14.01 -5.12 6.44
N HIS A 438 -13.37 -4.18 5.74
CA HIS A 438 -12.49 -3.20 6.37
C HIS A 438 -13.23 -2.28 7.35
N SER A 439 -14.45 -1.84 7.01
CA SER A 439 -15.26 -1.04 7.95
C SER A 439 -15.60 -1.82 9.22
N LEU A 440 -15.97 -3.11 9.10
CA LEU A 440 -16.32 -3.95 10.24
C LEU A 440 -15.14 -4.18 11.20
N ILE A 441 -13.92 -4.26 10.65
CA ILE A 441 -12.67 -4.41 11.42
C ILE A 441 -12.39 -3.20 12.31
N GLN A 442 -12.86 -2.00 11.93
CA GLN A 442 -12.63 -0.80 12.72
C GLN A 442 -13.45 -0.76 14.01
N PHE A 443 -14.56 -1.49 14.10
CA PHE A 443 -15.33 -1.56 15.35
C PHE A 443 -14.75 -2.64 16.27
N PRO A 444 -14.47 -2.36 17.56
CA PRO A 444 -14.80 -1.15 18.34
C PRO A 444 -13.70 -0.08 18.45
N GLY A 445 -12.62 -0.15 17.67
CA GLY A 445 -11.63 0.93 17.48
C GLY A 445 -10.62 1.16 18.61
N PHE A 446 -10.96 0.78 19.85
CA PHE A 446 -10.12 1.09 21.02
C PHE A 446 -8.88 0.19 21.21
N PHE A 447 -8.52 -0.68 20.25
CA PHE A 447 -7.45 -1.70 20.42
C PHE A 447 -6.10 -1.12 20.85
N LEU A 448 -5.82 0.14 20.53
CA LEU A 448 -4.57 0.84 20.85
C LEU A 448 -4.61 1.65 22.16
N VAL A 449 -5.69 1.55 22.94
CA VAL A 449 -5.90 2.36 24.17
C VAL A 449 -4.71 2.29 25.14
N PHE A 450 -4.12 1.11 25.36
CA PHE A 450 -3.00 0.97 26.29
C PHE A 450 -1.72 1.56 25.74
N GLN A 451 -1.46 1.45 24.43
CA GLN A 451 -0.31 2.10 23.79
C GLN A 451 -0.35 3.61 23.99
N TYR A 452 -1.50 4.25 23.72
CA TYR A 452 -1.68 5.68 23.98
C TYR A 452 -1.66 6.04 25.47
N THR A 453 -2.15 5.14 26.33
CA THR A 453 -2.06 5.33 27.79
C THR A 453 -0.60 5.29 28.25
N PHE A 454 0.23 4.36 27.75
CA PHE A 454 1.67 4.33 28.04
C PHE A 454 2.37 5.60 27.58
N GLN A 455 1.99 6.11 26.41
CA GLN A 455 2.45 7.40 25.91
C GLN A 455 2.13 8.54 26.89
N GLY A 456 0.87 8.64 27.36
CA GLY A 456 0.47 9.65 28.36
C GLY A 456 1.12 9.44 29.75
N MET A 457 1.37 8.19 30.13
CA MET A 457 2.13 7.84 31.32
C MET A 457 3.62 8.12 31.19
N GLN A 458 4.11 8.47 29.99
CA GLN A 458 5.55 8.55 29.67
C GLN A 458 6.30 7.27 30.02
N ARG A 459 5.64 6.11 29.91
CA ARG A 459 6.29 4.79 29.95
C ARG A 459 6.80 4.46 28.55
N SER A 460 7.83 5.21 28.14
CA SER A 460 8.42 5.11 26.80
C SER A 460 8.93 3.71 26.50
N ASP A 461 9.34 2.94 27.52
CA ASP A 461 9.70 1.54 27.39
C ASP A 461 8.54 0.68 26.86
N PHE A 462 7.36 0.79 27.49
CA PHE A 462 6.19 0.00 27.10
C PHE A 462 5.55 0.52 25.83
N GLU A 463 5.54 1.84 25.63
CA GLU A 463 5.04 2.47 24.40
C GLU A 463 5.88 2.06 23.19
N THR A 464 7.21 2.11 23.29
CA THR A 464 8.10 1.68 22.19
C THR A 464 7.98 0.18 21.91
N ILE A 465 7.86 -0.67 22.94
CA ILE A 465 7.62 -2.12 22.74
C ILE A 465 6.30 -2.36 22.03
N SER A 466 5.23 -1.68 22.46
CA SER A 466 3.89 -1.82 21.86
C SER A 466 3.89 -1.39 20.39
N TYR A 467 4.50 -0.24 20.09
CA TYR A 467 4.65 0.26 18.74
C TYR A 467 5.47 -0.70 17.87
N ALA A 468 6.59 -1.20 18.37
CA ALA A 468 7.44 -2.13 17.63
C ALA A 468 6.69 -3.45 17.33
N LEU A 469 5.97 -3.99 18.31
CA LEU A 469 5.15 -5.19 18.13
C LEU A 469 4.05 -4.96 17.09
N GLN A 470 3.34 -3.84 17.18
CA GLN A 470 2.26 -3.50 16.24
C GLN A 470 2.80 -3.39 14.80
N ALA A 471 3.80 -2.52 14.60
CA ALA A 471 4.22 -2.08 13.29
C ALA A 471 5.09 -3.11 12.55
N PHE A 472 5.94 -3.84 13.27
CA PHE A 472 6.97 -4.70 12.65
C PHE A 472 6.69 -6.21 12.80
N VAL A 473 5.87 -6.63 13.78
CA VAL A 473 5.76 -8.05 14.14
C VAL A 473 4.33 -8.58 13.98
N LEU A 474 3.39 -8.14 14.81
CA LEU A 474 2.08 -8.77 14.95
C LEU A 474 1.24 -8.67 13.68
N ARG A 475 1.21 -7.50 13.04
CA ARG A 475 0.51 -7.31 11.76
C ARG A 475 1.02 -8.29 10.71
N LEU A 476 2.34 -8.42 10.60
CA LEU A 476 3.00 -9.28 9.63
C LEU A 476 2.72 -10.76 9.89
N VAL A 477 2.93 -11.22 11.12
CA VAL A 477 2.72 -12.62 11.51
C VAL A 477 1.27 -13.04 11.33
N CYS A 478 0.33 -12.17 11.71
CA CYS A 478 -1.10 -12.46 11.54
C CYS A 478 -1.48 -12.53 10.06
N GLN A 479 -0.99 -11.60 9.22
CA GLN A 479 -1.23 -11.64 7.78
C GLN A 479 -0.64 -12.90 7.11
N VAL A 480 0.56 -13.33 7.51
CA VAL A 480 1.17 -14.59 7.04
C VAL A 480 0.29 -15.80 7.36
N GLY A 481 -0.39 -15.82 8.51
CA GLY A 481 -1.30 -16.89 8.88
C GLY A 481 -2.67 -16.82 8.21
N THR A 482 -3.25 -15.62 8.09
CA THR A 482 -4.63 -15.45 7.60
C THR A 482 -4.74 -15.51 6.08
N VAL A 483 -3.77 -15.00 5.33
CA VAL A 483 -3.81 -15.02 3.86
C VAL A 483 -3.98 -16.44 3.28
N PRO A 484 -3.14 -17.44 3.61
CA PRO A 484 -3.31 -18.78 3.06
C PRO A 484 -4.61 -19.44 3.54
N LEU A 485 -5.04 -19.20 4.78
CA LEU A 485 -6.30 -19.74 5.32
C LEU A 485 -7.51 -19.26 4.53
N PHE A 486 -7.60 -17.94 4.29
CA PHE A 486 -8.71 -17.36 3.55
C PHE A 486 -8.63 -17.66 2.06
N ARG A 487 -7.43 -17.72 1.48
CA ARG A 487 -7.23 -18.18 0.10
C ARG A 487 -7.78 -19.60 -0.09
N PHE A 488 -7.47 -20.52 0.81
CA PHE A 488 -7.97 -21.90 0.77
C PHE A 488 -9.51 -21.95 0.87
N PHE A 489 -10.09 -21.20 1.81
CA PHE A 489 -11.54 -21.16 2.00
C PHE A 489 -12.28 -20.64 0.76
N TYR A 490 -11.84 -19.49 0.22
CA TYR A 490 -12.50 -18.85 -0.92
C TYR A 490 -12.16 -19.48 -2.28
N ALA A 491 -11.10 -20.30 -2.38
CA ALA A 491 -10.84 -21.10 -3.58
C ALA A 491 -11.99 -22.08 -3.90
N SER A 492 -12.72 -22.55 -2.89
CA SER A 492 -13.89 -23.43 -3.06
C SER A 492 -15.17 -22.70 -3.47
N MET A 493 -15.13 -21.36 -3.57
CA MET A 493 -16.29 -20.52 -3.89
C MET A 493 -16.06 -19.82 -5.24
N PRO A 494 -16.60 -20.36 -6.36
CA PRO A 494 -16.35 -19.81 -7.70
C PRO A 494 -16.71 -18.33 -7.85
N GLN A 495 -17.71 -17.85 -7.10
CA GLN A 495 -18.13 -16.43 -7.06
C GLN A 495 -17.02 -15.46 -6.65
N PHE A 496 -16.12 -15.86 -5.74
CA PHE A 496 -15.11 -14.98 -5.14
C PHE A 496 -13.68 -15.34 -5.58
N GLY A 497 -13.36 -16.64 -5.51
CA GLY A 497 -12.05 -17.16 -5.87
C GLY A 497 -10.90 -16.84 -4.88
N PRO A 498 -9.71 -17.41 -5.14
CA PRO A 498 -8.57 -17.36 -4.23
C PRO A 498 -7.96 -15.96 -4.05
N ALA A 499 -7.99 -15.11 -5.08
CA ALA A 499 -7.46 -13.75 -5.02
C ALA A 499 -8.26 -12.86 -4.06
N PHE A 500 -9.59 -12.97 -4.08
CA PHE A 500 -10.46 -12.27 -3.13
C PHE A 500 -10.18 -12.75 -1.70
N GLY A 501 -10.04 -14.06 -1.51
CA GLY A 501 -9.65 -14.66 -0.22
C GLY A 501 -8.33 -14.11 0.31
N ALA A 502 -7.31 -13.94 -0.54
CA ALA A 502 -6.04 -13.34 -0.14
C ALA A 502 -6.22 -11.88 0.32
N GLY A 503 -7.03 -11.08 -0.38
CA GLY A 503 -7.38 -9.70 0.01
C GLY A 503 -8.07 -9.61 1.36
N ILE A 504 -9.09 -10.45 1.60
CA ILE A 504 -9.77 -10.53 2.91
C ILE A 504 -8.80 -11.01 4.01
N GLY A 505 -7.95 -11.98 3.70
CA GLY A 505 -6.92 -12.46 4.61
C GLY A 505 -5.98 -11.35 5.09
N LEU A 506 -5.58 -10.42 4.20
CA LEU A 506 -4.77 -9.25 4.57
C LEU A 506 -5.50 -8.32 5.56
N LEU A 507 -6.80 -8.08 5.35
CA LEU A 507 -7.64 -7.26 6.22
C LEU A 507 -7.82 -7.90 7.60
N ILE A 508 -8.23 -9.18 7.65
CA ILE A 508 -8.44 -9.90 8.90
C ILE A 508 -7.13 -10.08 9.68
N GLY A 509 -6.01 -10.28 8.98
CA GLY A 509 -4.68 -10.34 9.60
C GLY A 509 -4.33 -9.05 10.34
N GLN A 510 -4.73 -7.90 9.83
CA GLN A 510 -4.55 -6.62 10.52
C GLN A 510 -5.37 -6.56 11.82
N LEU A 511 -6.67 -6.90 11.78
CA LEU A 511 -7.53 -6.95 12.97
C LEU A 511 -6.97 -7.87 14.06
N LEU A 512 -6.57 -9.08 13.68
CA LEU A 512 -6.01 -10.04 14.62
C LEU A 512 -4.70 -9.52 15.23
N GLY A 513 -3.86 -8.84 14.45
CA GLY A 513 -2.65 -8.19 14.95
C GLY A 513 -2.97 -7.17 16.06
N ASP A 514 -3.94 -6.29 15.82
CA ASP A 514 -4.36 -5.26 16.79
C ASP A 514 -5.05 -5.88 18.02
N LEU A 515 -5.82 -6.97 17.85
CA LEU A 515 -6.42 -7.71 18.97
C LEU A 515 -5.37 -8.38 19.85
N VAL A 516 -4.38 -9.05 19.25
CA VAL A 516 -3.25 -9.66 19.98
C VAL A 516 -2.43 -8.58 20.67
N LEU A 517 -2.23 -7.43 20.03
CA LEU A 517 -1.57 -6.28 20.65
C LEU A 517 -2.35 -5.79 21.88
N LEU A 518 -3.68 -5.63 21.79
CA LEU A 518 -4.51 -5.26 22.93
C LEU A 518 -4.29 -6.23 24.11
N MET A 519 -4.21 -7.53 23.85
CA MET A 519 -3.98 -8.54 24.89
C MET A 519 -2.58 -8.45 25.52
N ILE A 520 -1.54 -8.22 24.70
CA ILE A 520 -0.16 -8.05 25.19
C ILE A 520 -0.03 -6.76 26.00
N THR A 521 -0.55 -5.65 25.47
CA THR A 521 -0.48 -4.33 26.13
C THR A 521 -1.33 -4.30 27.40
N LEU A 522 -2.45 -5.01 27.46
CA LEU A 522 -3.20 -5.24 28.69
C LEU A 522 -2.36 -5.96 29.75
N ARG A 523 -1.57 -6.97 29.35
CA ARG A 523 -0.66 -7.68 30.26
C ARG A 523 0.48 -6.78 30.76
N LEU A 524 1.04 -5.94 29.88
CA LEU A 524 2.02 -4.91 30.27
C LEU A 524 1.40 -3.89 31.23
N TYR A 525 0.15 -3.47 31.00
CA TYR A 525 -0.53 -2.54 31.90
C TYR A 525 -0.77 -3.17 33.29
N LYS A 526 -1.14 -4.46 33.34
CA LYS A 526 -1.27 -5.21 34.59
C LYS A 526 0.06 -5.34 35.35
N SER A 527 1.20 -5.45 34.66
CA SER A 527 2.51 -5.56 35.33
C SER A 527 2.89 -4.28 36.10
N LEU A 528 2.29 -3.14 35.74
CA LEU A 528 2.40 -1.89 36.50
C LEU A 528 1.55 -1.89 37.78
N ASN A 529 0.82 -2.97 38.09
CA ASN A 529 -0.12 -3.05 39.22
C ASN A 529 -1.15 -1.91 39.21
N LEU A 530 -1.74 -1.64 38.05
CA LEU A 530 -2.80 -0.64 37.89
C LEU A 530 -4.16 -1.32 37.59
N PRO A 531 -5.26 -0.79 38.15
CA PRO A 531 -6.59 -1.35 37.90
C PRO A 531 -7.05 -1.04 36.47
N ILE A 532 -7.66 -2.02 35.80
CA ILE A 532 -8.17 -1.87 34.43
C ILE A 532 -9.58 -1.26 34.41
N ALA A 533 -10.36 -1.52 35.45
CA ALA A 533 -11.75 -1.10 35.51
C ALA A 533 -11.98 0.41 35.23
N PRO A 534 -11.10 1.34 35.70
CA PRO A 534 -11.23 2.76 35.40
C PRO A 534 -11.08 3.13 33.92
N ILE A 535 -10.36 2.35 33.11
CA ILE A 535 -10.18 2.64 31.68
C ILE A 535 -11.50 2.51 30.91
N PHE A 536 -12.32 1.54 31.30
CA PHE A 536 -13.60 1.23 30.65
C PHE A 536 -14.82 1.85 31.37
N ALA A 537 -14.60 2.71 32.37
CA ALA A 537 -15.67 3.51 32.96
C ALA A 537 -16.10 4.65 32.04
N ALA A 538 -17.23 5.31 32.36
CA ALA A 538 -17.77 6.43 31.60
C ALA A 538 -18.11 7.59 32.55
N ASP A 539 -17.11 8.07 33.28
CA ASP A 539 -17.26 9.03 34.38
C ASP A 539 -16.95 10.48 33.97
N PHE A 540 -16.40 10.67 32.78
CA PHE A 540 -16.06 11.96 32.21
C PHE A 540 -17.26 12.91 32.05
N THR A 541 -16.95 14.20 32.05
CA THR A 541 -17.88 15.32 31.93
C THR A 541 -17.98 15.84 30.49
N VAL A 542 -19.02 16.62 30.21
CA VAL A 542 -19.22 17.24 28.89
C VAL A 542 -18.12 18.28 28.62
N GLU A 543 -17.63 18.95 29.67
CA GLU A 543 -16.56 19.93 29.60
C GLU A 543 -15.24 19.27 29.17
N GLU A 544 -14.87 18.14 29.79
CA GLU A 544 -13.69 17.36 29.42
C GLU A 544 -13.80 16.82 27.98
N PHE A 545 -14.98 16.33 27.59
CA PHE A 545 -15.23 15.94 26.20
C PHE A 545 -15.04 17.10 25.22
N ARG A 546 -15.60 18.28 25.52
CA ARG A 546 -15.49 19.47 24.67
C ARG A 546 -14.04 19.95 24.57
N GLU A 547 -13.29 19.83 25.64
CA GLU A 547 -11.86 20.13 25.68
C GLU A 547 -11.06 19.19 24.78
N SER A 548 -11.25 17.87 24.92
CA SER A 548 -10.62 16.87 24.05
C SER A 548 -11.00 17.06 22.58
N PHE A 549 -12.29 17.28 22.29
CA PHE A 549 -12.79 17.51 20.94
C PHE A 549 -12.17 18.75 20.30
N LYS A 550 -12.13 19.89 21.00
CA LYS A 550 -11.54 21.14 20.49
C LYS A 550 -10.05 21.01 20.21
N PHE A 551 -9.34 20.25 21.04
CA PHE A 551 -7.92 19.98 20.82
C PHE A 551 -7.72 19.04 19.63
N GLY A 552 -8.43 17.91 19.64
CA GLY A 552 -8.31 16.87 18.64
C GLY A 552 -8.69 17.33 17.23
N ILE A 553 -9.79 18.06 17.05
CA ILE A 553 -10.20 18.56 15.73
C ILE A 553 -9.16 19.50 15.09
N LYS A 554 -8.48 20.31 15.90
CA LYS A 554 -7.40 21.18 15.42
C LYS A 554 -6.21 20.37 14.92
N MET A 555 -5.89 19.26 15.59
CA MET A 555 -4.84 18.35 15.15
C MET A 555 -5.24 17.57 13.89
N ALA A 556 -6.47 17.04 13.86
CA ALA A 556 -6.99 16.29 12.71
C ALA A 556 -6.99 17.13 11.43
N LEU A 557 -7.48 18.37 11.49
CA LEU A 557 -7.48 19.29 10.34
C LEU A 557 -6.08 19.66 9.85
N GLY A 558 -5.07 19.63 10.72
CA GLY A 558 -3.67 19.82 10.32
C GLY A 558 -3.11 18.64 9.53
N ASN A 559 -3.51 17.41 9.90
CA ASN A 559 -2.95 16.18 9.36
C ASN A 559 -3.75 15.59 8.18
N VAL A 560 -5.01 15.99 7.98
CA VAL A 560 -5.92 15.38 6.98
C VAL A 560 -5.49 15.59 5.53
N TRP A 561 -4.71 16.63 5.24
CA TRP A 561 -4.37 16.99 3.86
C TRP A 561 -3.63 15.89 3.09
N VAL A 562 -2.71 15.18 3.75
CA VAL A 562 -1.96 14.10 3.09
C VAL A 562 -2.89 12.93 2.73
N PRO A 563 -3.62 12.31 3.69
CA PRO A 563 -4.59 11.27 3.37
C PRO A 563 -5.67 11.71 2.36
N ALA A 564 -6.13 12.97 2.41
CA ALA A 564 -7.16 13.45 1.49
C ALA A 564 -6.69 13.47 0.02
N VAL A 565 -5.44 13.85 -0.23
CA VAL A 565 -4.87 13.79 -1.59
C VAL A 565 -4.58 12.35 -2.02
N TRP A 566 -4.27 11.45 -1.08
CA TRP A 566 -4.19 10.01 -1.37
C TRP A 566 -5.53 9.40 -1.79
N LEU A 567 -6.62 9.77 -1.11
CA LEU A 567 -7.97 9.39 -1.50
C LEU A 567 -8.28 9.86 -2.93
N LEU A 568 -7.93 11.11 -3.26
CA LEU A 568 -8.06 11.63 -4.62
C LEU A 568 -7.23 10.82 -5.63
N GLN A 569 -5.97 10.49 -5.31
CA GLN A 569 -5.10 9.70 -6.17
C GLN A 569 -5.73 8.33 -6.47
N VAL A 570 -6.15 7.60 -5.44
CA VAL A 570 -6.74 6.27 -5.58
C VAL A 570 -8.00 6.30 -6.43
N TYR A 571 -8.86 7.30 -6.22
CA TYR A 571 -10.05 7.50 -7.03
C TYR A 571 -9.70 7.71 -8.51
N LEU A 572 -8.74 8.60 -8.81
CA LEU A 572 -8.34 8.90 -10.19
C LEU A 572 -7.67 7.69 -10.86
N ILE A 573 -6.84 6.93 -10.14
CA ILE A 573 -6.24 5.69 -10.68
C ILE A 573 -7.33 4.68 -11.02
N GLY A 574 -8.28 4.42 -10.12
CA GLY A 574 -9.38 3.49 -10.39
C GLY A 574 -10.24 3.87 -11.61
N VAL A 575 -10.40 5.18 -11.85
CA VAL A 575 -11.26 5.72 -12.92
C VAL A 575 -10.55 5.88 -14.28
N TYR A 576 -9.24 6.13 -14.30
CA TYR A 576 -8.53 6.48 -15.55
C TYR A 576 -7.43 5.49 -15.94
N LEU A 577 -6.83 4.78 -15.00
CA LEU A 577 -5.75 3.85 -15.31
C LEU A 577 -6.32 2.51 -15.76
N PRO A 578 -5.82 1.96 -16.88
CA PRO A 578 -6.15 0.62 -17.27
C PRO A 578 -5.35 -0.36 -16.38
N ASN A 579 -5.86 -1.57 -16.10
CA ASN A 579 -5.30 -2.49 -15.10
C ASN A 579 -5.07 -1.85 -13.70
N SER A 580 -5.94 -0.91 -13.33
CA SER A 580 -5.85 -0.10 -12.10
C SER A 580 -5.63 -0.93 -10.83
N SER A 581 -6.27 -2.10 -10.71
CA SER A 581 -6.09 -3.00 -9.56
C SER A 581 -4.67 -3.53 -9.45
N ALA A 582 -4.08 -4.09 -10.51
CA ALA A 582 -2.71 -4.59 -10.43
C ALA A 582 -1.69 -3.45 -10.34
N GLU A 583 -1.90 -2.36 -11.09
CA GLU A 583 -1.05 -1.15 -11.05
C GLU A 583 -0.95 -0.59 -9.64
N GLN A 584 -2.07 -0.50 -8.90
CA GLN A 584 -2.04 -0.08 -7.50
C GLN A 584 -1.26 -1.08 -6.61
N GLY A 585 -1.36 -2.38 -6.89
CA GLY A 585 -0.58 -3.42 -6.21
C GLY A 585 0.92 -3.27 -6.44
N PHE A 586 1.34 -3.07 -7.69
CA PHE A 586 2.73 -2.81 -8.06
C PHE A 586 3.26 -1.52 -7.42
N PHE A 587 2.46 -0.45 -7.47
CA PHE A 587 2.79 0.81 -6.82
C PHE A 587 2.99 0.63 -5.31
N GLU A 588 2.07 -0.01 -4.58
CA GLU A 588 2.20 -0.17 -3.13
C GLU A 588 3.41 -1.05 -2.75
N PHE A 589 3.69 -2.07 -3.55
CA PHE A 589 4.86 -2.94 -3.35
C PHE A 589 6.17 -2.14 -3.52
N ALA A 590 6.32 -1.43 -4.64
CA ALA A 590 7.47 -0.57 -4.89
C ALA A 590 7.57 0.57 -3.87
N PHE A 591 6.42 1.16 -3.49
CA PHE A 591 6.34 2.23 -2.49
C PHE A 591 6.85 1.74 -1.14
N THR A 592 6.49 0.53 -0.72
CA THR A 592 6.96 -0.08 0.53
C THR A 592 8.48 -0.19 0.55
N ILE A 593 9.09 -0.71 -0.51
CA ILE A 593 10.57 -0.80 -0.63
C ILE A 593 11.20 0.60 -0.63
N SER A 594 10.59 1.56 -1.33
CA SER A 594 11.04 2.95 -1.34
C SER A 594 10.95 3.62 0.04
N THR A 595 10.28 3.06 1.04
CA THR A 595 10.22 3.68 2.39
C THR A 595 11.49 3.47 3.20
N ILE A 596 12.36 2.51 2.85
CA ILE A 596 13.58 2.19 3.60
C ILE A 596 14.46 3.43 3.88
N PRO A 597 14.71 4.35 2.92
CA PRO A 597 15.45 5.58 3.16
C PRO A 597 14.83 6.52 4.20
N GLN A 598 13.54 6.40 4.52
CA GLN A 598 12.89 7.21 5.58
C GLN A 598 13.45 6.92 6.98
N ALA A 599 14.21 5.84 7.15
CA ALA A 599 15.02 5.60 8.35
C ALA A 599 15.85 6.82 8.76
N THR A 600 16.27 7.65 7.80
CA THR A 600 17.06 8.86 8.04
C THR A 600 16.24 10.00 8.66
N ALA A 601 14.91 9.99 8.52
CA ALA A 601 14.03 10.97 9.17
C ALA A 601 14.11 10.92 10.71
N LEU A 602 14.52 9.78 11.28
CA LEU A 602 14.78 9.63 12.71
C LEU A 602 15.85 10.61 13.20
N LEU A 603 16.87 10.88 12.40
CA LEU A 603 17.88 11.90 12.73
C LEU A 603 17.24 13.28 12.85
N MET A 604 16.37 13.63 11.91
CA MET A 604 15.75 14.95 11.89
C MET A 604 14.89 15.18 13.13
N SER A 605 14.16 14.15 13.57
CA SER A 605 13.40 14.20 14.82
C SER A 605 14.29 14.30 16.06
N SER A 606 15.46 13.67 16.08
CA SER A 606 16.38 13.73 17.23
C SER A 606 17.09 15.08 17.37
N MET A 607 17.15 15.86 16.28
CA MET A 607 17.75 17.19 16.26
C MET A 607 16.89 18.27 16.93
N LEU A 608 15.58 18.04 17.11
CA LEU A 608 14.65 19.03 17.68
C LEU A 608 15.16 19.63 18.99
N GLY A 609 15.63 18.80 19.93
CA GLY A 609 16.14 19.27 21.22
C GLY A 609 17.38 20.18 21.09
N GLY A 610 18.35 19.78 20.26
CA GLY A 610 19.57 20.56 20.05
C GLY A 610 19.32 21.89 19.34
N LEU A 611 18.43 21.89 18.33
CA LEU A 611 18.00 23.11 17.64
C LEU A 611 17.24 24.06 18.57
N THR A 612 16.36 23.53 19.42
CA THR A 612 15.56 24.33 20.36
C THR A 612 16.45 24.99 21.41
N GLU A 613 17.40 24.25 22.00
CA GLU A 613 18.38 24.80 22.95
C GLU A 613 19.20 25.91 22.31
N ALA A 614 19.73 25.68 21.10
CA ALA A 614 20.55 26.67 20.41
C ALA A 614 19.75 27.93 20.01
N ASN A 615 18.50 27.77 19.54
CA ASN A 615 17.61 28.89 19.20
C ASN A 615 17.23 29.71 20.44
N LYS A 616 16.82 29.06 21.53
CA LYS A 616 16.35 29.73 22.76
C LYS A 616 17.41 30.64 23.38
N TYR A 617 18.67 30.24 23.33
CA TYR A 617 19.81 31.01 23.86
C TYR A 617 20.52 31.86 22.81
N GLY A 618 19.93 32.02 21.61
CA GLY A 618 20.46 32.88 20.55
C GLY A 618 21.81 32.43 19.98
N LYS A 619 22.15 31.14 20.07
CA LYS A 619 23.41 30.54 19.59
C LYS A 619 23.33 30.24 18.08
N LYS A 620 23.48 31.29 17.28
CA LYS A 620 23.24 31.25 15.83
C LYS A 620 24.22 30.34 15.08
N ASN A 621 25.49 30.29 15.49
CA ASN A 621 26.48 29.44 14.83
C ASN A 621 26.23 27.97 15.14
N LEU A 622 25.79 27.66 16.37
CA LEU A 622 25.39 26.33 16.76
C LEU A 622 24.12 25.86 16.03
N VAL A 623 23.12 26.71 15.88
CA VAL A 623 21.93 26.40 15.04
C VAL A 623 22.36 26.10 13.60
N ASN A 624 23.20 26.95 13.01
CA ASN A 624 23.69 26.77 11.65
C ASN A 624 24.49 25.46 11.49
N TYR A 625 25.33 25.14 12.47
CA TYR A 625 26.13 23.92 12.48
C TYR A 625 25.24 22.67 12.61
N ILE A 626 24.31 22.64 13.57
CA ILE A 626 23.38 21.51 13.76
C ILE A 626 22.54 21.30 12.49
N SER A 627 21.99 22.37 11.92
CA SER A 627 21.25 22.31 10.64
C SER A 627 22.12 21.76 9.50
N THR A 628 23.35 22.24 9.35
CA THR A 628 24.28 21.76 8.31
C THR A 628 24.64 20.27 8.50
N GLN A 629 24.84 19.83 9.75
CA GLN A 629 25.06 18.41 10.04
C GLN A 629 23.83 17.55 9.75
N GLY A 630 22.62 18.06 10.00
CA GLY A 630 21.37 17.41 9.57
C GLY A 630 21.35 17.13 8.08
N TYR A 631 21.63 18.14 7.26
CA TYR A 631 21.64 17.98 5.80
C TYR A 631 22.75 17.03 5.34
N LYS A 632 23.94 17.10 5.95
CA LYS A 632 25.05 16.19 5.66
C LYS A 632 24.67 14.73 5.92
N TRP A 633 24.23 14.41 7.13
CA TRP A 633 23.90 13.03 7.52
C TRP A 633 22.63 12.50 6.85
N GLY A 634 21.64 13.38 6.65
CA GLY A 634 20.46 13.09 5.85
C GLY A 634 20.83 12.71 4.43
N THR A 635 21.73 13.47 3.79
CA THR A 635 22.21 13.17 2.44
C THR A 635 23.04 11.89 2.42
N ILE A 636 24.01 11.72 3.33
CA ILE A 636 24.87 10.51 3.43
C ILE A 636 24.08 9.22 3.34
N TRP A 637 23.06 9.07 4.18
CA TRP A 637 22.31 7.82 4.26
C TRP A 637 21.20 7.74 3.21
N THR A 638 20.54 8.85 2.89
CA THR A 638 19.42 8.80 1.93
C THR A 638 19.93 8.53 0.51
N THR A 639 21.00 9.19 0.07
CA THR A 639 21.53 8.96 -1.29
C THR A 639 22.15 7.58 -1.42
N PHE A 640 22.83 7.09 -0.38
CA PHE A 640 23.32 5.72 -0.33
C PHE A 640 22.21 4.69 -0.45
N LEU A 641 21.18 4.79 0.39
CA LEU A 641 20.07 3.84 0.37
C LEU A 641 19.30 3.93 -0.96
N CYS A 642 19.07 5.13 -1.50
CA CYS A 642 18.37 5.29 -2.77
C CYS A 642 19.18 4.75 -3.95
N LEU A 643 20.45 5.13 -4.09
CA LEU A 643 21.27 4.66 -5.23
C LEU A 643 21.65 3.19 -5.10
N GLY A 644 21.86 2.68 -3.88
CA GLY A 644 22.06 1.26 -3.62
C GLY A 644 20.83 0.43 -4.03
N LEU A 645 19.64 0.84 -3.59
CA LEU A 645 18.38 0.18 -3.99
C LEU A 645 18.08 0.35 -5.49
N MET A 646 18.47 1.46 -6.11
CA MET A 646 18.33 1.65 -7.55
C MET A 646 19.25 0.69 -8.33
N ALA A 647 20.44 0.40 -7.80
CA ALA A 647 21.39 -0.52 -8.43
C ALA A 647 20.91 -1.98 -8.41
N ILE A 648 20.32 -2.43 -7.30
CA ILE A 648 19.92 -3.83 -7.11
C ILE A 648 18.40 -4.07 -7.19
N GLY A 649 17.61 -3.02 -7.38
CA GLY A 649 16.16 -3.05 -7.15
C GLY A 649 15.39 -3.98 -8.08
N GLN A 650 15.79 -4.03 -9.35
CA GLN A 650 15.20 -4.94 -10.33
C GLN A 650 15.50 -6.40 -9.95
N GLU A 651 16.76 -6.71 -9.67
CA GLU A 651 17.20 -8.05 -9.29
C GLU A 651 16.60 -8.48 -7.94
N LEU A 652 16.43 -7.54 -7.01
CA LEU A 652 15.79 -7.76 -5.72
C LEU A 652 14.31 -8.10 -5.88
N ILE A 653 13.55 -7.30 -6.64
CA ILE A 653 12.11 -7.49 -6.81
C ILE A 653 11.84 -8.74 -7.63
N VAL A 654 12.42 -8.87 -8.82
CA VAL A 654 12.15 -10.00 -9.73
C VAL A 654 12.69 -11.30 -9.13
N GLY A 655 13.91 -11.28 -8.55
CA GLY A 655 14.51 -12.47 -7.94
C GLY A 655 13.78 -12.95 -6.68
N ALA A 656 13.29 -12.03 -5.85
CA ALA A 656 12.54 -12.39 -4.64
C ALA A 656 11.06 -12.69 -4.93
N ALA A 657 10.32 -11.71 -5.48
CA ALA A 657 8.88 -11.77 -5.64
C ALA A 657 8.42 -12.59 -6.87
N GLY A 658 9.27 -12.69 -7.91
CA GLY A 658 9.00 -13.40 -9.15
C GLY A 658 8.71 -12.47 -10.35
N PRO A 659 8.65 -13.02 -11.58
CA PRO A 659 8.48 -12.24 -12.83
C PRO A 659 7.20 -11.39 -12.87
N VAL A 660 6.10 -11.89 -12.31
CA VAL A 660 4.82 -11.18 -12.21
C VAL A 660 4.94 -9.79 -11.56
N TRP A 661 5.97 -9.54 -10.75
CA TRP A 661 6.21 -8.27 -10.07
C TRP A 661 7.21 -7.35 -10.76
N GLU A 662 7.64 -7.66 -11.99
CA GLU A 662 8.59 -6.84 -12.75
C GLU A 662 8.14 -5.39 -12.91
N ARG A 663 6.84 -5.17 -13.16
CA ARG A 663 6.25 -3.83 -13.23
C ARG A 663 6.51 -2.99 -11.98
N ALA A 664 6.57 -3.60 -10.78
CA ALA A 664 6.92 -2.87 -9.56
C ALA A 664 8.40 -2.44 -9.53
N ALA A 665 9.29 -3.22 -10.17
CA ALA A 665 10.70 -2.87 -10.33
C ALA A 665 10.90 -1.64 -11.24
N GLU A 666 10.07 -1.45 -12.25
CA GLU A 666 10.10 -0.27 -13.12
C GLU A 666 9.67 1.01 -12.39
N LEU A 667 8.71 0.91 -11.48
CA LEU A 667 8.23 2.05 -10.68
C LEU A 667 9.21 2.46 -9.58
N LEU A 668 10.05 1.53 -9.11
CA LEU A 668 10.94 1.76 -7.96
C LEU A 668 11.94 2.93 -8.19
N PRO A 669 12.68 3.03 -9.32
CA PRO A 669 13.59 4.15 -9.56
C PRO A 669 12.92 5.53 -9.42
N TRP A 670 11.72 5.70 -9.95
CA TRP A 670 10.96 6.96 -9.84
C TRP A 670 10.62 7.31 -8.39
N LEU A 671 10.18 6.30 -7.62
CA LEU A 671 9.92 6.47 -6.20
C LEU A 671 11.19 6.80 -5.41
N LEU A 672 12.34 6.20 -5.75
CA LEU A 672 13.62 6.50 -5.12
C LEU A 672 14.10 7.93 -5.41
N ILE A 673 13.86 8.46 -6.61
CA ILE A 673 14.10 9.88 -6.93
C ILE A 673 13.27 10.78 -6.00
N TYR A 674 11.99 10.47 -5.81
CA TYR A 674 11.15 11.17 -4.85
C TYR A 674 11.73 11.12 -3.42
N ARG A 675 12.28 9.99 -2.97
CA ARG A 675 12.87 9.85 -1.63
C ARG A 675 14.13 10.68 -1.41
N VAL A 676 14.96 10.88 -2.44
CA VAL A 676 16.17 11.71 -2.35
C VAL A 676 15.83 13.16 -1.94
N LEU A 677 14.63 13.64 -2.30
CA LEU A 677 14.16 14.98 -1.92
C LEU A 677 13.69 15.07 -0.46
N GLY A 678 13.45 13.94 0.22
CA GLY A 678 12.88 13.86 1.56
C GLY A 678 13.65 14.62 2.65
N PRO A 679 14.98 14.44 2.81
CA PRO A 679 15.74 15.00 3.92
C PRO A 679 15.60 16.52 4.07
N ILE A 680 15.50 17.25 2.96
CA ILE A 680 15.34 18.70 2.98
C ILE A 680 14.00 19.09 3.62
N SER A 681 12.92 18.44 3.21
CA SER A 681 11.59 18.67 3.77
C SER A 681 11.51 18.23 5.23
N TRP A 682 11.99 17.03 5.55
CA TRP A 682 11.85 16.48 6.91
C TRP A 682 12.60 17.33 7.92
N GLN A 683 13.82 17.76 7.58
CA GLN A 683 14.60 18.64 8.44
C GLN A 683 13.91 20.00 8.64
N ALA A 684 13.38 20.58 7.57
CA ALA A 684 12.72 21.88 7.63
C ALA A 684 11.53 21.89 8.61
N ASP A 685 10.73 20.82 8.61
CA ASP A 685 9.59 20.68 9.52
C ASP A 685 10.04 20.78 11.00
N TRP A 686 11.17 20.14 11.35
CA TRP A 686 11.73 20.21 12.70
C TRP A 686 12.44 21.52 13.02
N GLU A 687 13.04 22.19 12.04
CA GLU A 687 13.61 23.53 12.22
C GLU A 687 12.52 24.58 12.49
N PHE A 688 11.39 24.52 11.79
CA PHE A 688 10.23 25.37 12.08
C PHE A 688 9.69 25.13 13.49
N ALA A 689 9.60 23.87 13.91
CA ALA A 689 9.18 23.51 15.26
C ALA A 689 10.17 24.05 16.32
N ALA A 690 11.48 23.85 16.11
CA ALA A 690 12.53 24.30 17.03
C ALA A 690 12.67 25.83 17.13
N ALA A 691 12.14 26.57 16.16
CA ALA A 691 12.15 28.03 16.11
C ALA A 691 10.84 28.67 16.58
N ASP A 692 9.95 27.90 17.22
CA ASP A 692 8.60 28.30 17.65
C ASP A 692 7.72 28.85 16.51
N LYS A 693 7.89 28.31 15.29
CA LYS A 693 7.15 28.73 14.09
C LYS A 693 6.51 27.57 13.31
N PRO A 694 5.74 26.68 13.97
CA PRO A 694 5.14 25.51 13.32
C PRO A 694 4.14 25.85 12.20
N LEU A 695 3.60 27.07 12.16
CA LEU A 695 2.71 27.52 11.10
C LEU A 695 3.36 27.43 9.70
N TYR A 696 4.67 27.67 9.58
CA TYR A 696 5.35 27.57 8.28
C TYR A 696 5.43 26.13 7.78
N ALA A 697 5.52 25.13 8.67
CA ALA A 697 5.41 23.72 8.30
C ALA A 697 4.01 23.42 7.74
N GLY A 698 2.95 23.89 8.42
CA GLY A 698 1.58 23.75 7.93
C GLY A 698 1.36 24.39 6.55
N ILE A 699 1.88 25.60 6.33
CA ILE A 699 1.83 26.27 5.02
C ILE A 699 2.56 25.44 3.95
N ALA A 700 3.74 24.93 4.27
CA ALA A 700 4.52 24.11 3.34
C ALA A 700 3.78 22.82 2.94
N TRP A 701 3.08 22.18 3.88
CA TRP A 701 2.26 21.00 3.63
C TRP A 701 1.03 21.31 2.77
N ILE A 702 0.33 22.43 3.03
CA ILE A 702 -0.82 22.86 2.21
C ILE A 702 -0.36 23.14 0.77
N VAL A 703 0.78 23.81 0.59
CA VAL A 703 1.34 24.10 -0.74
C VAL A 703 1.71 22.80 -1.47
N GLU A 704 2.40 21.87 -0.80
CA GLU A 704 2.77 20.57 -1.38
C GLU A 704 1.54 19.78 -1.82
N GLN A 705 0.59 19.55 -0.90
CA GLN A 705 -0.59 18.73 -1.20
C GLN A 705 -1.54 19.43 -2.19
N GLY A 706 -1.64 20.77 -2.14
CA GLY A 706 -2.41 21.55 -3.11
C GLY A 706 -1.87 21.44 -4.53
N ILE A 707 -0.55 21.60 -4.71
CA ILE A 707 0.10 21.43 -6.02
C ILE A 707 -0.07 19.98 -6.50
N ARG A 708 0.15 19.01 -5.62
CA ARG A 708 0.00 17.59 -5.95
C ARG A 708 -1.42 17.27 -6.41
N ALA A 709 -2.45 17.76 -5.72
CA ALA A 709 -3.84 17.55 -6.11
C ALA A 709 -4.16 18.14 -7.49
N ILE A 710 -3.68 19.36 -7.78
CA ILE A 710 -3.86 19.99 -9.09
C ILE A 710 -3.18 19.16 -10.19
N LEU A 711 -1.94 18.73 -9.97
CA LEU A 711 -1.20 17.92 -10.93
C LEU A 711 -1.85 16.55 -11.14
N LEU A 712 -2.42 15.93 -10.10
CA LEU A 712 -3.13 14.66 -10.23
C LEU A 712 -4.38 14.82 -11.11
N LEU A 713 -5.15 15.89 -10.90
CA LEU A 713 -6.36 16.20 -11.68
C LEU A 713 -6.06 16.50 -13.16
N THR A 714 -4.84 16.91 -13.50
CA THR A 714 -4.46 17.23 -14.89
C THR A 714 -3.68 16.09 -15.57
N LEU A 715 -2.69 15.51 -14.89
CA LEU A 715 -1.78 14.54 -15.50
C LEU A 715 -2.37 13.12 -15.57
N ILE A 716 -3.13 12.67 -14.56
CA ILE A 716 -3.71 11.31 -14.59
C ILE A 716 -4.72 11.16 -15.74
N PRO A 717 -5.70 12.06 -15.94
CA PRO A 717 -6.62 11.93 -17.06
C PRO A 717 -5.93 12.09 -18.43
N ALA A 718 -4.85 12.88 -18.51
CA ALA A 718 -4.13 13.14 -19.75
C ALA A 718 -3.20 11.99 -20.16
N LEU A 719 -2.45 11.44 -19.20
CA LEU A 719 -1.39 10.45 -19.48
C LEU A 719 -1.86 9.00 -19.24
N ARG A 720 -2.81 8.77 -18.32
CA ARG A 720 -3.32 7.43 -17.95
C ARG A 720 -2.23 6.43 -17.52
N LEU A 721 -1.17 6.93 -16.87
CA LEU A 721 -0.02 6.16 -16.41
C LEU A 721 0.19 6.32 -14.89
N MET A 722 0.77 5.30 -14.25
CA MET A 722 1.05 5.33 -12.80
C MET A 722 2.23 6.27 -12.49
N GLU A 723 3.19 6.36 -13.41
CA GLU A 723 4.33 7.27 -13.36
C GLU A 723 3.88 8.72 -13.24
N ALA A 724 2.76 9.09 -13.86
CA ALA A 724 2.18 10.43 -13.71
C ALA A 724 1.84 10.73 -12.24
N ALA A 725 1.32 9.75 -11.48
CA ALA A 725 1.10 9.90 -10.05
C ALA A 725 2.43 10.13 -9.30
N ILE A 726 3.48 9.37 -9.63
CA ILE A 726 4.80 9.49 -9.00
C ILE A 726 5.45 10.86 -9.32
N ILE A 727 5.35 11.31 -10.57
CA ILE A 727 5.84 12.62 -11.01
C ILE A 727 5.18 13.75 -10.21
N THR A 728 3.88 13.64 -9.88
CA THR A 728 3.22 14.63 -9.02
C THR A 728 3.86 14.74 -7.64
N TYR A 729 4.32 13.63 -7.05
CA TYR A 729 5.06 13.66 -5.78
C TYR A 729 6.41 14.36 -5.93
N ILE A 730 7.16 14.05 -7.00
CA ILE A 730 8.48 14.64 -7.25
C ILE A 730 8.36 16.16 -7.39
N ILE A 731 7.45 16.64 -8.24
CA ILE A 731 7.28 18.07 -8.51
C ILE A 731 6.79 18.81 -7.25
N SER A 732 5.77 18.29 -6.58
CA SER A 732 5.21 18.94 -5.38
C SER A 732 6.22 19.02 -4.24
N LEU A 733 6.97 17.94 -3.96
CA LEU A 733 7.99 17.94 -2.93
C LEU A 733 9.20 18.81 -3.30
N ALA A 734 9.61 18.85 -4.57
CA ALA A 734 10.67 19.74 -5.03
C ALA A 734 10.30 21.22 -4.81
N ILE A 735 9.06 21.61 -5.13
CA ILE A 735 8.56 22.96 -4.90
C ILE A 735 8.49 23.27 -3.40
N LYS A 736 8.01 22.32 -2.58
CA LYS A 736 8.05 22.46 -1.11
C LYS A 736 9.47 22.68 -0.62
N ASN A 737 10.44 21.90 -1.09
CA ASN A 737 11.84 22.03 -0.70
C ASN A 737 12.37 23.43 -0.99
N VAL A 738 12.10 24.00 -2.17
CA VAL A 738 12.48 25.38 -2.48
C VAL A 738 11.80 26.37 -1.53
N LEU A 739 10.50 26.22 -1.27
CA LEU A 739 9.74 27.09 -0.37
C LEU A 739 10.30 27.06 1.06
N VAL A 740 10.45 25.87 1.65
CA VAL A 740 10.93 25.74 3.03
C VAL A 740 12.34 26.28 3.17
N LEU A 741 13.18 26.06 2.15
CA LEU A 741 14.51 26.62 2.09
C LEU A 741 14.46 28.16 2.12
N VAL A 742 13.63 28.79 1.30
CA VAL A 742 13.47 30.25 1.31
C VAL A 742 12.95 30.76 2.67
N LEU A 743 12.02 30.04 3.28
CA LEU A 743 11.43 30.42 4.57
C LEU A 743 12.44 30.33 5.71
N ILE A 744 13.19 29.24 5.82
CA ILE A 744 14.23 29.06 6.85
C ILE A 744 15.27 30.17 6.72
N ARG A 745 15.78 30.43 5.51
CA ARG A 745 16.79 31.47 5.27
C ARG A 745 16.32 32.86 5.66
N LYS A 746 15.04 33.17 5.42
CA LYS A 746 14.45 34.48 5.74
C LYS A 746 14.01 34.63 7.20
N LYS A 747 13.60 33.54 7.85
CA LYS A 747 12.87 33.60 9.13
C LYS A 747 13.57 32.91 10.30
N ILE A 748 14.54 32.02 10.09
CA ILE A 748 15.21 31.27 11.16
C ILE A 748 16.69 31.65 11.22
N HIS A 749 17.50 31.21 10.26
CA HIS A 749 18.93 31.48 10.23
C HIS A 749 19.48 31.51 8.80
N LYS A 750 20.65 32.12 8.62
CA LYS A 750 21.39 32.03 7.36
C LYS A 750 22.23 30.75 7.39
N TRP A 751 22.21 30.01 6.29
CA TRP A 751 23.06 28.83 6.15
C TRP A 751 24.44 29.18 5.66
N ASP A 752 25.40 28.38 6.09
CA ASP A 752 26.75 28.34 5.53
C ASP A 752 27.10 26.87 5.24
N TRP A 753 26.50 26.34 4.17
CA TRP A 753 26.67 24.94 3.83
C TRP A 753 28.06 24.69 3.27
N ASN A 754 28.79 23.77 3.89
CA ASN A 754 29.90 23.12 3.20
C ASN A 754 29.29 22.15 2.17
N LEU A 755 29.07 22.64 0.95
CA LEU A 755 28.45 21.89 -0.15
C LEU A 755 29.20 20.60 -0.46
N TRP A 756 30.54 20.61 -0.31
CA TRP A 756 31.36 19.44 -0.57
C TRP A 756 31.10 18.32 0.44
N GLN A 757 31.25 18.62 1.73
CA GLN A 757 31.03 17.63 2.78
C GLN A 757 29.56 17.20 2.91
N SER A 758 28.62 18.12 2.65
CA SER A 758 27.19 17.88 2.92
C SER A 758 26.48 17.17 1.76
N PHE A 759 26.88 17.44 0.52
CA PHE A 759 26.19 16.91 -0.67
C PHE A 759 27.13 16.19 -1.64
N ILE A 760 28.21 16.82 -2.09
CA ILE A 760 29.01 16.32 -3.21
C ILE A 760 29.72 15.01 -2.86
N ALA A 761 30.52 14.98 -1.79
CA ALA A 761 31.26 13.78 -1.39
C ALA A 761 30.32 12.60 -1.05
N PRO A 762 29.21 12.80 -0.30
CA PRO A 762 28.20 11.77 -0.10
C PRO A 762 27.57 11.22 -1.38
N ILE A 763 27.17 12.09 -2.33
CA ILE A 763 26.56 11.66 -3.60
C ILE A 763 27.57 10.87 -4.45
N LEU A 764 28.79 11.38 -4.60
CA LEU A 764 29.84 10.69 -5.36
C LEU A 764 30.16 9.31 -4.77
N SER A 765 30.26 9.23 -3.43
CA SER A 765 30.46 7.96 -2.73
C SER A 765 29.32 6.96 -2.99
N ALA A 766 28.08 7.44 -2.93
CA ALA A 766 26.91 6.60 -3.19
C ALA A 766 26.85 6.13 -4.65
N ILE A 767 27.23 6.98 -5.62
CA ILE A 767 27.35 6.60 -7.04
C ILE A 767 28.40 5.49 -7.23
N ILE A 768 29.59 5.64 -6.62
CA ILE A 768 30.64 4.60 -6.70
C ILE A 768 30.12 3.28 -6.13
N CYS A 769 29.49 3.31 -4.95
CA CYS A 769 28.90 2.12 -4.34
C CYS A 769 27.83 1.49 -5.24
N ALA A 770 26.95 2.29 -5.83
CA ALA A 770 25.90 1.82 -6.71
C ALA A 770 26.45 1.19 -8.01
N LEU A 771 27.50 1.76 -8.60
CA LEU A 771 28.15 1.19 -9.78
C LEU A 771 28.79 -0.18 -9.48
N ILE A 772 29.45 -0.31 -8.32
CA ILE A 772 30.03 -1.59 -7.89
C ILE A 772 28.91 -2.60 -7.60
N LEU A 773 27.85 -2.19 -6.90
CA LEU A 773 26.69 -3.04 -6.63
C LEU A 773 26.01 -3.50 -7.92
N LYS A 774 25.84 -2.60 -8.90
CA LYS A 774 25.26 -2.96 -10.20
C LYS A 774 26.15 -3.95 -10.95
N ALA A 775 27.48 -3.77 -10.90
CA ALA A 775 28.41 -4.72 -11.50
C ALA A 775 28.31 -6.11 -10.84
N ILE A 776 28.18 -6.17 -9.51
CA ILE A 776 27.95 -7.43 -8.78
C ILE A 776 26.60 -8.05 -9.20
N ALA A 777 25.53 -7.25 -9.26
CA ALA A 777 24.20 -7.71 -9.64
C ALA A 777 24.16 -8.26 -11.08
N ILE A 778 24.83 -7.59 -12.03
CA ILE A 778 24.96 -8.05 -13.42
C ILE A 778 25.73 -9.37 -13.48
N PHE A 779 26.81 -9.52 -12.71
CA PHE A 779 27.57 -10.76 -12.66
C PHE A 779 26.75 -11.94 -12.11
N LEU A 780 25.84 -11.68 -11.16
CA LEU A 780 24.92 -12.68 -10.61
C LEU A 780 23.71 -12.97 -11.52
N LYS A 781 23.52 -12.20 -12.60
CA LYS A 781 22.33 -12.28 -13.47
C LYS A 781 22.13 -13.64 -14.14
N THR A 782 23.17 -14.48 -14.23
CA THR A 782 23.13 -15.85 -14.77
C THR A 782 22.51 -16.90 -13.82
N GLY A 783 21.76 -16.47 -12.80
CA GLY A 783 20.98 -17.40 -11.98
C GLY A 783 20.32 -16.79 -10.76
N VAL A 784 19.86 -15.53 -10.80
CA VAL A 784 19.31 -14.81 -9.63
C VAL A 784 18.10 -15.54 -9.07
N GLY A 785 18.36 -16.44 -8.13
CA GLY A 785 17.36 -17.09 -7.33
C GLY A 785 16.97 -16.19 -6.18
N MET A 786 15.97 -16.66 -5.44
CA MET A 786 15.54 -16.10 -4.16
C MET A 786 16.70 -15.77 -3.21
N VAL A 787 17.69 -16.66 -3.14
CA VAL A 787 18.84 -16.54 -2.23
C VAL A 787 19.74 -15.37 -2.64
N ASP A 788 19.99 -15.21 -3.94
CA ASP A 788 20.86 -14.16 -4.47
C ASP A 788 20.24 -12.77 -4.27
N ALA A 789 18.92 -12.64 -4.45
CA ALA A 789 18.20 -11.39 -4.20
C ALA A 789 18.30 -10.95 -2.73
N VAL A 790 18.07 -11.87 -1.78
CA VAL A 790 18.20 -11.58 -0.34
C VAL A 790 19.64 -11.28 0.04
N LEU A 791 20.61 -12.03 -0.51
CA LEU A 791 22.03 -11.82 -0.25
C LEU A 791 22.51 -10.46 -0.80
N LEU A 792 22.10 -10.07 -2.01
CA LEU A 792 22.35 -8.75 -2.58
C LEU A 792 21.80 -7.63 -1.69
N PHE A 793 20.59 -7.81 -1.15
CA PHE A 793 20.00 -6.85 -0.23
C PHE A 793 20.79 -6.71 1.08
N VAL A 794 21.16 -7.83 1.70
CA VAL A 794 21.97 -7.85 2.93
C VAL A 794 23.36 -7.24 2.70
N ILE A 795 24.02 -7.60 1.59
CA ILE A 795 25.31 -7.01 1.19
C ILE A 795 25.17 -5.50 1.01
N THR A 796 24.11 -5.05 0.33
CA THR A 796 23.85 -3.63 0.10
C THR A 796 23.71 -2.89 1.43
N LEU A 797 22.83 -3.33 2.33
CA LEU A 797 22.60 -2.60 3.58
C LEU A 797 23.78 -2.69 4.56
N PHE A 798 24.35 -3.87 4.76
CA PHE A 798 25.32 -4.11 5.83
C PHE A 798 26.76 -4.00 5.39
N LEU A 799 27.15 -4.51 4.22
CA LEU A 799 28.55 -4.40 3.79
C LEU A 799 28.80 -3.04 3.12
N PHE A 800 27.97 -2.70 2.14
CA PHE A 800 28.16 -1.46 1.37
C PHE A 800 27.87 -0.19 2.18
N GLY A 801 27.09 -0.27 3.26
CA GLY A 801 26.93 0.85 4.19
C GLY A 801 28.26 1.28 4.82
N HIS A 802 29.19 0.34 5.05
CA HIS A 802 30.51 0.63 5.60
C HIS A 802 31.51 1.03 4.51
N ILE A 803 31.44 0.40 3.33
CA ILE A 803 32.24 0.78 2.15
C ILE A 803 31.92 2.21 1.71
N HIS A 804 30.65 2.61 1.79
CA HIS A 804 30.21 3.98 1.58
C HIS A 804 30.89 4.95 2.55
N GLY A 805 30.98 4.61 3.84
CA GLY A 805 31.75 5.38 4.81
C GLY A 805 33.22 5.59 4.38
N PHE A 806 33.87 4.52 3.88
CA PHE A 806 35.23 4.59 3.34
C PHE A 806 35.35 5.57 2.16
N PHE A 807 34.48 5.48 1.16
CA PHE A 807 34.52 6.37 0.01
C PHE A 807 34.19 7.83 0.37
N ILE A 808 33.29 8.08 1.32
CA ILE A 808 33.07 9.44 1.84
C ILE A 808 34.37 10.00 2.44
N GLY A 809 35.07 9.21 3.27
CA GLY A 809 36.37 9.59 3.81
C GLY A 809 37.40 9.85 2.72
N LEU A 810 37.47 8.96 1.73
CA LEU A 810 38.39 9.07 0.59
C LEU A 810 38.15 10.33 -0.26
N LEU A 811 36.90 10.76 -0.39
CA LEU A 811 36.50 11.93 -1.18
C LEU A 811 36.54 13.24 -0.39
N GLY A 812 37.09 13.25 0.83
CA GLY A 812 37.20 14.46 1.65
C GLY A 812 35.86 14.92 2.24
N GLY A 813 34.92 13.99 2.48
CA GLY A 813 33.64 14.28 3.13
C GLY A 813 33.75 14.54 4.63
N TYR A 814 34.93 14.39 5.22
CA TYR A 814 35.24 14.70 6.61
C TYR A 814 36.53 15.53 6.70
N ASP A 815 36.57 16.40 7.70
CA ASP A 815 37.77 17.03 8.24
C ASP A 815 38.08 16.43 9.62
N ASP A 816 39.21 16.80 10.23
CA ASP A 816 39.62 16.26 11.54
C ASP A 816 38.56 16.51 12.63
N ASN A 817 37.86 17.64 12.56
CA ASN A 817 36.85 18.04 13.54
C ASN A 817 35.61 17.13 13.46
N THR A 818 35.03 17.01 12.27
CA THR A 818 33.84 16.19 12.01
C THR A 818 34.14 14.69 12.11
N LEU A 819 35.37 14.26 11.80
CA LEU A 819 35.81 12.88 12.03
C LEU A 819 35.97 12.57 13.53
N GLY A 820 36.49 13.54 14.31
CA GLY A 820 36.56 13.44 15.76
C GLY A 820 35.19 13.39 16.43
N GLU A 821 34.22 14.16 15.93
CA GLU A 821 32.83 14.10 16.40
C GLU A 821 32.20 12.73 16.11
N LEU A 822 32.47 12.14 14.94
CA LEU A 822 32.03 10.78 14.62
C LEU A 822 32.68 9.72 15.53
N ASP A 823 33.97 9.84 15.84
CA ASP A 823 34.65 8.95 16.79
C ASP A 823 33.96 8.98 18.17
N LEU A 824 33.65 10.19 18.66
CA LEU A 824 32.96 10.40 19.92
C LEU A 824 31.54 9.79 19.89
N ALA A 825 30.75 10.13 18.89
CA ALA A 825 29.38 9.65 18.76
C ALA A 825 29.30 8.12 18.72
N THR A 826 30.20 7.46 17.99
CA THR A 826 30.24 5.99 17.88
C THR A 826 30.72 5.28 19.15
N LYS A 827 31.54 5.94 19.98
CA LYS A 827 31.94 5.41 21.30
C LYS A 827 30.80 5.40 22.30
N MET A 828 29.89 6.37 22.19
CA MET A 828 28.71 6.50 23.06
C MET A 828 27.59 5.50 22.75
N VAL A 829 27.59 4.87 21.56
CA VAL A 829 26.55 3.90 21.17
C VAL A 829 26.67 2.60 21.97
N THR A 830 25.54 2.14 22.51
CA THR A 830 25.39 0.86 23.21
C THR A 830 24.55 -0.14 22.39
N GLY A 831 24.76 -1.45 22.60
CA GLY A 831 24.05 -2.54 21.91
C GLY A 831 24.55 -2.84 20.49
N VAL A 832 24.57 -1.85 19.60
CA VAL A 832 25.00 -1.98 18.19
C VAL A 832 26.38 -1.37 17.93
N ARG A 833 27.20 -1.25 18.97
CA ARG A 833 28.51 -0.57 18.93
C ARG A 833 29.46 -1.15 17.88
N GLY A 834 29.41 -2.45 17.62
CA GLY A 834 30.25 -3.10 16.60
C GLY A 834 30.06 -2.47 15.21
N PHE A 835 28.82 -2.31 14.77
CA PHE A 835 28.47 -1.70 13.47
C PHE A 835 28.90 -0.24 13.40
N THR A 836 28.58 0.55 14.42
CA THR A 836 28.90 1.98 14.41
C THR A 836 30.40 2.25 14.46
N ARG A 837 31.16 1.45 15.21
CA ARG A 837 32.62 1.52 15.25
C ARG A 837 33.24 1.08 13.94
N LEU A 838 32.74 0.03 13.30
CA LEU A 838 33.21 -0.39 11.98
C LEU A 838 33.00 0.73 10.96
N TYR A 839 31.86 1.42 10.99
CA TYR A 839 31.57 2.54 10.09
C TYR A 839 32.58 3.68 10.26
N TYR A 840 32.89 4.04 11.51
CA TYR A 840 33.94 5.02 11.81
C TYR A 840 35.33 4.56 11.32
N LEU A 841 35.70 3.30 11.57
CA LEU A 841 37.01 2.77 11.16
C LEU A 841 37.19 2.82 9.63
N MET A 842 36.17 2.43 8.88
CA MET A 842 36.17 2.51 7.41
C MET A 842 36.27 3.95 6.93
N THR A 843 35.49 4.86 7.53
CA THR A 843 35.54 6.29 7.21
C THR A 843 36.93 6.89 7.48
N ARG A 844 37.53 6.56 8.63
CA ARG A 844 38.88 7.00 9.00
C ARG A 844 39.94 6.43 8.06
N ALA A 845 39.80 5.18 7.63
CA ALA A 845 40.72 4.55 6.69
C ALA A 845 40.72 5.29 5.34
N GLY A 846 39.54 5.64 4.82
CA GLY A 846 39.41 6.46 3.61
C GLY A 846 40.01 7.85 3.78
N ALA A 847 39.70 8.53 4.89
CA ALA A 847 40.23 9.86 5.20
C ALA A 847 41.77 9.88 5.31
N LYS A 848 42.38 8.83 5.89
CA LYS A 848 43.84 8.73 6.03
C LYS A 848 44.57 8.64 4.69
N ILE A 849 43.95 8.02 3.69
CA ILE A 849 44.53 7.82 2.35
C ILE A 849 44.18 9.00 1.42
N SER A 850 43.14 9.75 1.74
CA SER A 850 42.60 10.80 0.89
C SER A 850 43.56 11.97 0.68
N PRO A 851 43.84 12.37 -0.59
CA PRO A 851 44.49 13.64 -0.87
C PRO A 851 43.58 14.85 -0.66
N LEU A 852 42.27 14.63 -0.48
CA LEU A 852 41.23 15.64 -0.28
C LEU A 852 40.89 15.87 1.21
N HIS A 853 41.41 15.04 2.11
CA HIS A 853 41.22 15.21 3.56
C HIS A 853 41.65 16.61 4.01
N ASN A 854 40.84 17.25 4.85
CA ASN A 854 41.05 18.63 5.34
C ASN A 854 41.12 19.74 4.26
N ARG A 855 40.83 19.48 2.98
CA ARG A 855 40.75 20.54 1.95
C ARG A 855 39.47 21.37 2.02
N PHE A 856 38.36 20.74 2.41
CA PHE A 856 37.04 21.37 2.50
C PHE A 856 36.61 21.45 3.96
N LYS A 857 37.20 22.34 4.75
CA LYS A 857 36.93 22.44 6.20
C LYS A 857 35.55 23.03 6.48
N ASN A 858 34.96 22.65 7.62
CA ASN A 858 33.76 23.31 8.12
C ASN A 858 34.13 24.56 8.94
N ASP A 859 34.00 25.74 8.33
CA ASP A 859 34.41 27.01 8.91
C ASP A 859 33.59 27.42 10.15
N VAL A 860 32.36 26.92 10.27
CA VAL A 860 31.44 27.23 11.39
C VAL A 860 31.75 26.37 12.62
N PHE A 861 32.48 25.25 12.48
CA PHE A 861 32.65 24.27 13.55
C PHE A 861 33.22 24.86 14.85
N GLN A 862 34.29 25.65 14.77
CA GLN A 862 34.96 26.19 15.95
C GLN A 862 34.06 27.19 16.70
N LEU A 863 33.39 28.07 15.97
CA LEU A 863 32.44 29.03 16.54
C LEU A 863 31.22 28.32 17.16
N ALA A 864 30.70 27.28 16.50
CA ALA A 864 29.61 26.47 17.03
C ALA A 864 30.01 25.73 18.31
N MET A 865 31.22 25.16 18.37
CA MET A 865 31.71 24.47 19.57
C MET A 865 31.98 25.44 20.73
N GLN A 866 32.36 26.70 20.44
CA GLN A 866 32.44 27.74 21.46
C GLN A 866 31.05 28.02 22.05
N GLU A 867 30.03 28.25 21.21
CA GLU A 867 28.66 28.45 21.65
C GLU A 867 28.09 27.24 22.41
N ALA A 868 28.46 26.02 22.02
CA ALA A 868 28.08 24.79 22.70
C ALA A 868 28.72 24.65 24.10
N ARG A 869 29.99 25.06 24.26
CA ARG A 869 30.65 25.11 25.58
C ARG A 869 30.01 26.14 26.49
N GLU A 870 29.66 27.31 25.97
CA GLU A 870 28.92 28.34 26.71
C GLU A 870 27.56 27.80 27.18
N LEU A 871 26.81 27.12 26.31
CA LEU A 871 25.56 26.47 26.68
C LEU A 871 25.73 25.38 27.72
N THR A 872 26.75 24.54 27.59
CA THR A 872 27.07 23.50 28.58
C THR A 872 27.37 24.12 29.94
N ALA A 873 28.10 25.24 29.97
CA ALA A 873 28.38 25.99 31.19
C ALA A 873 27.12 26.63 31.79
N ILE A 874 26.21 27.15 30.97
CA ILE A 874 24.91 27.67 31.43
C ILE A 874 24.08 26.54 32.05
N LYS A 875 23.99 25.39 31.37
CA LYS A 875 23.26 24.21 31.86
C LYS A 875 23.79 23.76 33.23
N ARG A 876 25.11 23.69 33.40
CA ARG A 876 25.78 23.37 34.67
C ARG A 876 25.57 24.36 35.81
N ARG A 877 25.09 25.58 35.52
CA ARG A 877 24.78 26.59 36.56
C ARG A 877 23.32 26.57 36.97
N ILE A 878 22.44 26.03 36.12
CA ILE A 878 20.98 25.97 36.34
C ILE A 878 20.58 24.68 37.05
N VAL A 879 21.29 23.60 36.76
CA VAL A 879 21.22 22.31 37.46
C VAL A 879 22.21 22.33 38.62
#